data_AF-A0A2U2RMA8-F1
#
_entry.id   AF-A0A2U2RMA8-F1
#
_cell.length_a   1.000
_cell.length_b   1.000
_cell.length_c   1.000
_cell.angle_alpha   90.00
_cell.angle_beta   90.00
_cell.angle_gamma   90.00
#
_symmetry.space_group_name_H-M   'P 1'
#
loop_
_entity.id
_entity.type
_entity.pdbx_description
1 polymer ?
#
loop_
_entity_poly.entity_id
_entity_poly.type
_entity_poly.pdbx_seq_one_letter_code
_entity_poly.pdbx_strand_id
1 'polypeptide(L)'
;MVATDTSSSTPGQGAIDPVPVVITAQEWEELSAGLVQRARLLDALHADLYGPRTVLAGGVAPVGALLEDPGYLRAAVSIPSRAPQRLFALSTTVTRTAEGTWSVLHDQVDVPGGAGLTLEIRRVLSRSAPALYRSTALRRLHPFYESMRSALTARSRTDGTAGRAVVLVDDQDTSTGFDHHRFANLLGRPAVSATDLTVRDGVLSLQGPHADPDAAAIDTVVRMVPSALVDPLDLGPTPLQGVTGLLEAARRGVVEVLNPVGAGVLESAALRALLPDLCRQLLHEDLRLRGVEESAAPLAELSLAPHRDTSRASADGAPGGSPSGPSDGSASGPLSDPTEDGHLVGRPVAVQLLVVATEDGFEVLPGGIARTTDEGPEATKDVWVLATTEDAATPGAVAPLDASTASAPAEQADVDRQAPPALPVPPQMLTRSVGSDLFWFGRYMERVDSASRLLRTIRDVANDLDPERGPEADAALGVLLRAVADVTGTGATMQEVDPRDREQVRRELGGAATDAHRPGSLAQSFRALERTARSLRDMVADEVWPVLTRMRGSLEELTDPVGVIEEQVLRDLVVGGLGLAGIVSDGMSRTTGRDLVQAGRRIERAMGLLALLRSCFDARRPRRVEGRVSEAAATILDAASAYRRTYDAPLQGELLLELALEDTTLPRSLAFQLDALREAVGRLPETTTESRARSLLTELSGRVAGWRARELLAVDEQSAGAGPTVLVAETTAAMGTLRELSEALEEEYFRVPESTSTWGFDDV
;
A
#
# COMPACT_ATOMS: atom_id res chain seq x y z
N MET A 1 -11.85 -6.16 32.59
CA MET A 1 -12.01 -4.71 32.36
C MET A 1 -10.79 -4.23 31.60
N VAL A 2 -10.80 -4.47 30.30
CA VAL A 2 -9.92 -3.81 29.31
C VAL A 2 -10.91 -3.43 28.22
N ALA A 3 -11.51 -2.25 28.37
CA ALA A 3 -12.29 -1.62 27.33
C ALA A 3 -11.28 -0.91 26.43
N THR A 4 -10.93 -1.55 25.31
CA THR A 4 -10.30 -0.83 24.21
C THR A 4 -11.42 -0.23 23.39
N ASP A 5 -11.52 1.10 23.48
CA ASP A 5 -12.42 1.95 22.73
C ASP A 5 -12.20 1.73 21.22
N THR A 6 -13.13 1.04 20.56
CA THR A 6 -13.14 0.81 19.10
C THR A 6 -13.96 1.88 18.36
N SER A 7 -14.27 3.00 19.00
CA SER A 7 -15.28 3.96 18.53
C SER A 7 -14.79 4.99 17.50
N SER A 8 -13.53 4.95 17.03
CA SER A 8 -13.01 5.86 16.00
C SER A 8 -12.73 5.18 14.66
N SER A 9 -13.70 4.44 14.11
CA SER A 9 -13.61 4.05 12.69
C SER A 9 -14.09 5.19 11.80
N THR A 10 -13.19 5.67 10.95
CA THR A 10 -13.53 6.57 9.83
C THR A 10 -14.54 5.86 8.92
N PRO A 11 -15.60 6.53 8.41
CA PRO A 11 -16.59 5.88 7.57
C PRO A 11 -15.91 5.24 6.35
N GLY A 12 -15.96 3.91 6.25
CA GLY A 12 -15.43 3.15 5.10
C GLY A 12 -14.32 2.11 5.42
N GLN A 13 -13.84 1.99 6.65
CA GLN A 13 -12.96 0.87 7.04
C GLN A 13 -13.73 -0.12 7.93
N GLY A 14 -14.17 -1.24 7.35
CA GLY A 14 -14.90 -2.29 8.07
C GLY A 14 -14.10 -2.81 9.27
N ALA A 15 -14.75 -2.96 10.42
CA ALA A 15 -14.12 -3.44 11.64
C ALA A 15 -13.78 -4.94 11.53
N ILE A 16 -12.67 -5.38 12.13
CA ILE A 16 -12.36 -6.81 12.25
C ILE A 16 -13.02 -7.34 13.53
N ASP A 17 -13.99 -8.25 13.40
CA ASP A 17 -14.58 -8.94 14.54
C ASP A 17 -13.66 -10.11 14.98
N PRO A 18 -13.20 -10.15 16.25
CA PRO A 18 -12.37 -11.24 16.76
C PRO A 18 -13.09 -12.60 16.84
N VAL A 19 -14.41 -12.66 16.71
CA VAL A 19 -15.20 -13.90 16.75
C VAL A 19 -15.28 -14.54 15.36
N PRO A 20 -14.63 -15.70 15.14
CA PRO A 20 -14.58 -16.33 13.82
C PRO A 20 -15.91 -17.01 13.46
N VAL A 21 -16.12 -17.20 12.16
CA VAL A 21 -17.12 -18.15 11.62
C VAL A 21 -16.50 -19.54 11.65
N VAL A 22 -17.11 -20.48 12.38
CA VAL A 22 -16.60 -21.85 12.50
C VAL A 22 -17.37 -22.78 11.57
N ILE A 23 -16.64 -23.54 10.74
CA ILE A 23 -17.15 -24.58 9.85
C ILE A 23 -16.56 -25.92 10.32
N THR A 24 -17.43 -26.89 10.57
CA THR A 24 -17.01 -28.24 10.96
C THR A 24 -16.35 -28.97 9.79
N ALA A 25 -15.55 -30.01 10.07
CA ALA A 25 -14.90 -30.80 9.01
C ALA A 25 -15.90 -31.43 8.03
N GLN A 26 -17.04 -31.92 8.52
CA GLN A 26 -18.09 -32.51 7.69
C GLN A 26 -18.76 -31.46 6.79
N GLU A 27 -19.17 -30.32 7.36
CA GLU A 27 -19.74 -29.21 6.59
C GLU A 27 -18.75 -28.72 5.52
N TRP A 28 -17.45 -28.72 5.83
CA TRP A 28 -16.40 -28.34 4.91
C TRP A 28 -16.24 -29.32 3.74
N GLU A 29 -16.30 -30.63 3.98
CA GLU A 29 -16.23 -31.64 2.92
C GLU A 29 -17.37 -31.48 1.91
N GLU A 30 -18.59 -31.27 2.40
CA GLU A 30 -19.77 -31.03 1.54
C GLU A 30 -19.64 -29.73 0.76
N LEU A 31 -19.28 -28.63 1.44
CA LEU A 31 -19.12 -27.31 0.84
C LEU A 31 -17.98 -27.30 -0.20
N SER A 32 -16.81 -27.83 0.14
CA SER A 32 -15.64 -27.86 -0.74
C SER A 32 -15.90 -28.70 -1.99
N ALA A 33 -16.54 -29.86 -1.88
CA ALA A 33 -16.89 -30.67 -3.04
C ALA A 33 -17.88 -29.96 -3.99
N GLY A 34 -18.80 -29.19 -3.42
CA GLY A 34 -19.71 -28.33 -4.18
C GLY A 34 -18.99 -27.18 -4.90
N LEU A 35 -18.06 -26.51 -4.23
CA LEU A 35 -17.26 -25.42 -4.80
C LEU A 35 -16.33 -25.92 -5.91
N VAL A 36 -15.72 -27.10 -5.75
CA VAL A 36 -14.91 -27.74 -6.81
C VAL A 36 -15.75 -28.09 -8.03
N GLN A 37 -16.97 -28.62 -7.87
CA GLN A 37 -17.89 -28.84 -8.99
C GLN A 37 -18.23 -27.53 -9.69
N ARG A 38 -18.53 -26.48 -8.92
CA ARG A 38 -18.87 -25.17 -9.45
C ARG A 38 -17.71 -24.56 -10.26
N ALA A 39 -16.48 -24.68 -9.76
CA ALA A 39 -15.28 -24.25 -10.48
C ALA A 39 -15.09 -25.00 -11.81
N ARG A 40 -15.26 -26.34 -11.80
CA ARG A 40 -15.24 -27.16 -13.03
C ARG A 40 -16.30 -26.70 -14.03
N LEU A 41 -17.50 -26.35 -13.56
CA LEU A 41 -18.59 -25.88 -14.41
C LEU A 41 -18.26 -24.52 -15.05
N LEU A 42 -17.79 -23.57 -14.25
CA LEU A 42 -17.45 -22.22 -14.74
C LEU A 42 -16.25 -22.27 -15.71
N ASP A 43 -15.27 -23.13 -15.45
CA ASP A 43 -14.15 -23.36 -16.36
C ASP A 43 -14.59 -23.96 -17.70
N ALA A 44 -15.45 -24.99 -17.67
CA ALA A 44 -16.03 -25.59 -18.86
C ALA A 44 -16.89 -24.59 -19.65
N LEU A 45 -17.67 -23.76 -18.95
CA LEU A 45 -18.50 -22.72 -19.56
C LEU A 45 -17.64 -21.66 -20.25
N HIS A 46 -16.56 -21.20 -19.62
CA HIS A 46 -15.61 -20.29 -20.25
C HIS A 46 -14.95 -20.92 -21.49
N ALA A 47 -14.51 -22.17 -21.37
CA ALA A 47 -13.92 -22.91 -22.49
C ALA A 47 -14.89 -23.05 -23.67
N ASP A 48 -16.17 -23.27 -23.41
CA ASP A 48 -17.21 -23.32 -24.44
C ASP A 48 -17.45 -21.94 -25.08
N LEU A 49 -17.72 -20.90 -24.27
CA LEU A 49 -18.07 -19.56 -24.75
C LEU A 49 -16.98 -18.89 -25.61
N TYR A 50 -15.71 -19.16 -25.31
CA TYR A 50 -14.57 -18.63 -26.07
C TYR A 50 -13.95 -19.65 -27.06
N GLY A 51 -14.55 -20.83 -27.17
CA GLY A 51 -14.16 -21.90 -28.09
C GLY A 51 -15.34 -22.37 -28.97
N PRO A 52 -15.84 -23.61 -28.79
CA PRO A 52 -16.84 -24.22 -29.66
C PRO A 52 -18.23 -23.56 -29.60
N ARG A 53 -18.55 -22.83 -28.54
CA ARG A 53 -19.80 -22.06 -28.35
C ARG A 53 -21.08 -22.90 -28.46
N THR A 54 -21.04 -24.13 -27.94
CA THR A 54 -22.20 -25.03 -27.96
C THR A 54 -23.33 -24.53 -27.07
N VAL A 55 -23.04 -23.79 -26.01
CA VAL A 55 -24.04 -23.16 -25.12
C VAL A 55 -24.86 -22.10 -25.87
N LEU A 56 -24.21 -21.32 -26.75
CA LEU A 56 -24.90 -20.34 -27.59
C LEU A 56 -25.75 -20.99 -28.67
N ALA A 57 -25.37 -22.19 -29.13
CA ALA A 57 -26.11 -22.95 -30.14
C ALA A 57 -27.25 -23.80 -29.55
N GLY A 58 -27.13 -24.21 -28.28
CA GLY A 58 -27.98 -25.22 -27.63
C GLY A 58 -29.35 -24.73 -27.15
N GLY A 59 -29.66 -23.43 -27.27
CA GLY A 59 -30.97 -22.86 -26.92
C GLY A 59 -31.27 -22.76 -25.42
N VAL A 60 -30.39 -23.26 -24.54
CA VAL A 60 -30.51 -23.19 -23.08
C VAL A 60 -30.19 -21.78 -22.56
N ALA A 61 -29.19 -21.12 -23.15
CA ALA A 61 -28.73 -19.81 -22.71
C ALA A 61 -29.37 -18.65 -23.49
N PRO A 62 -29.67 -17.50 -22.84
CA PRO A 62 -30.21 -16.32 -23.48
C PRO A 62 -29.12 -15.62 -24.29
N VAL A 63 -28.92 -16.07 -25.53
CA VAL A 63 -27.83 -15.61 -26.41
C VAL A 63 -27.77 -14.09 -26.51
N GLY A 64 -28.92 -13.42 -26.66
CA GLY A 64 -28.97 -11.95 -26.70
C GLY A 64 -28.37 -11.31 -25.45
N ALA A 65 -28.83 -11.73 -24.27
CA ALA A 65 -28.33 -11.21 -23.00
C ALA A 65 -26.82 -11.49 -22.80
N LEU A 66 -26.32 -12.66 -23.20
CA LEU A 66 -24.90 -12.99 -23.09
C LEU A 66 -24.02 -12.18 -24.04
N LEU A 67 -24.48 -11.93 -25.28
CA LEU A 67 -23.73 -11.18 -26.27
C LEU A 67 -23.75 -9.67 -26.02
N GLU A 68 -24.72 -9.19 -25.23
CA GLU A 68 -24.85 -7.81 -24.75
C GLU A 68 -24.16 -7.59 -23.40
N ASP A 69 -23.83 -8.67 -22.66
CA ASP A 69 -23.15 -8.59 -21.38
C ASP A 69 -21.76 -7.94 -21.55
N PRO A 70 -21.43 -6.88 -20.79
CA PRO A 70 -20.15 -6.19 -20.90
C PRO A 70 -18.95 -7.08 -20.51
N GLY A 71 -19.18 -8.16 -19.76
CA GLY A 71 -18.17 -9.16 -19.43
C GLY A 71 -17.83 -10.08 -20.60
N TYR A 72 -18.65 -10.13 -21.66
CA TYR A 72 -18.39 -10.93 -22.86
C TYR A 72 -17.50 -10.16 -23.86
N LEU A 73 -16.21 -10.46 -23.86
CA LEU A 73 -15.24 -9.77 -24.70
C LEU A 73 -14.96 -10.55 -25.98
N ARG A 74 -15.58 -10.15 -27.09
CA ARG A 74 -15.35 -10.79 -28.41
C ARG A 74 -13.87 -10.87 -28.82
N ALA A 75 -13.08 -9.88 -28.38
CA ALA A 75 -11.64 -9.82 -28.62
C ALA A 75 -10.85 -10.97 -27.96
N ALA A 76 -11.43 -11.66 -26.96
CA ALA A 76 -10.80 -12.78 -26.25
C ALA A 76 -11.06 -14.16 -26.88
N VAL A 77 -11.87 -14.23 -27.94
CA VAL A 77 -12.18 -15.49 -28.62
C VAL A 77 -10.91 -16.13 -29.18
N SER A 78 -10.76 -17.44 -28.98
CA SER A 78 -9.62 -18.24 -29.48
C SER A 78 -8.24 -17.87 -28.91
N ILE A 79 -8.16 -17.15 -27.79
CA ILE A 79 -6.90 -17.04 -27.04
C ILE A 79 -6.51 -18.43 -26.50
N PRO A 80 -5.28 -18.92 -26.76
CA PRO A 80 -4.82 -20.22 -26.28
C PRO A 80 -4.60 -20.23 -24.75
N SER A 81 -4.71 -21.41 -24.14
CA SER A 81 -4.36 -21.68 -22.73
C SER A 81 -3.30 -22.79 -22.71
N ARG A 82 -2.34 -22.72 -21.79
CA ARG A 82 -1.28 -23.74 -21.65
C ARG A 82 -1.70 -24.90 -20.75
N ALA A 83 -2.64 -24.65 -19.85
CA ALA A 83 -3.20 -25.64 -18.94
C ALA A 83 -4.60 -26.11 -19.40
N PRO A 84 -5.00 -27.34 -19.02
CA PRO A 84 -6.34 -27.83 -19.30
C PRO A 84 -7.41 -27.00 -18.59
N GLN A 85 -7.17 -26.60 -17.33
CA GLN A 85 -7.99 -25.61 -16.63
C GLN A 85 -7.63 -24.21 -17.13
N ARG A 86 -8.62 -23.49 -17.68
CA ARG A 86 -8.42 -22.13 -18.18
C ARG A 86 -8.40 -21.12 -17.04
N LEU A 87 -9.39 -21.20 -16.14
CA LEU A 87 -9.46 -20.40 -14.93
C LEU A 87 -8.31 -20.77 -13.99
N PHE A 88 -7.68 -19.77 -13.39
CA PHE A 88 -6.60 -19.96 -12.42
C PHE A 88 -7.11 -19.86 -10.98
N ALA A 89 -7.97 -18.90 -10.69
CA ALA A 89 -8.59 -18.72 -9.38
C ALA A 89 -10.03 -18.20 -9.51
N LEU A 90 -10.85 -18.40 -8.50
CA LEU A 90 -12.16 -17.75 -8.38
C LEU A 90 -12.53 -17.63 -6.90
N SER A 91 -13.35 -16.64 -6.58
CA SER A 91 -13.93 -16.49 -5.24
C SER A 91 -15.42 -16.70 -5.33
N THR A 92 -15.96 -17.59 -4.48
CA THR A 92 -17.40 -17.81 -4.39
C THR A 92 -17.89 -17.36 -3.02
N THR A 93 -18.91 -16.50 -3.01
CA THR A 93 -19.54 -16.01 -1.79
C THR A 93 -20.77 -16.86 -1.50
N VAL A 94 -20.79 -17.50 -0.33
CA VAL A 94 -21.88 -18.38 0.12
C VAL A 94 -22.53 -17.84 1.39
N THR A 95 -23.75 -18.23 1.65
CA THR A 95 -24.44 -17.98 2.91
C THR A 95 -25.18 -19.22 3.37
N ARG A 96 -25.54 -19.26 4.65
CA ARG A 96 -26.30 -20.36 5.23
C ARG A 96 -27.79 -20.00 5.26
N THR A 97 -28.63 -20.84 4.69
CA THR A 97 -30.08 -20.62 4.70
C THR A 97 -30.68 -20.88 6.08
N ALA A 98 -31.96 -20.55 6.26
CA ALA A 98 -32.72 -20.84 7.48
C ALA A 98 -32.74 -22.35 7.82
N GLU A 99 -32.72 -23.19 6.80
CA GLU A 99 -32.69 -24.66 6.90
C GLU A 99 -31.29 -25.20 7.21
N GLY A 100 -30.28 -24.33 7.29
CA GLY A 100 -28.91 -24.70 7.60
C GLY A 100 -28.09 -25.19 6.41
N THR A 101 -28.61 -25.12 5.18
CA THR A 101 -27.90 -25.50 3.95
C THR A 101 -27.08 -24.34 3.38
N TRP A 102 -26.08 -24.65 2.55
CA TRP A 102 -25.26 -23.64 1.88
C TRP A 102 -25.88 -23.21 0.55
N SER A 103 -25.98 -21.91 0.35
CA SER A 103 -26.43 -21.29 -0.91
C SER A 103 -25.41 -20.28 -1.42
N VAL A 104 -25.22 -20.23 -2.74
CA VAL A 104 -24.31 -19.28 -3.40
C VAL A 104 -25.02 -17.95 -3.61
N LEU A 105 -24.36 -16.86 -3.20
CA LEU A 105 -24.81 -15.49 -3.45
C LEU A 105 -24.31 -14.98 -4.80
N HIS A 106 -23.00 -15.09 -5.05
CA HIS A 106 -22.36 -14.73 -6.30
C HIS A 106 -20.98 -15.38 -6.44
N ASP A 107 -20.49 -15.43 -7.68
CA ASP A 107 -19.11 -15.79 -8.00
C ASP A 107 -18.38 -14.56 -8.50
N GLN A 108 -17.10 -14.48 -8.19
CA GLN A 108 -16.17 -13.46 -8.64
C GLN A 108 -15.01 -14.17 -9.34
N VAL A 109 -14.99 -14.06 -10.67
CA VAL A 109 -14.12 -14.83 -11.57
C VAL A 109 -13.23 -13.91 -12.40
N ASP A 110 -13.65 -12.68 -12.74
CA ASP A 110 -12.79 -11.80 -13.55
C ASP A 110 -11.55 -11.35 -12.79
N VAL A 111 -11.76 -10.89 -11.55
CA VAL A 111 -10.72 -10.45 -10.63
C VAL A 111 -11.06 -11.01 -9.25
N PRO A 112 -10.64 -12.25 -8.89
CA PRO A 112 -11.00 -12.86 -7.63
C PRO A 112 -10.30 -12.16 -6.45
N GLY A 113 -11.07 -11.82 -5.40
CA GLY A 113 -10.55 -11.16 -4.19
C GLY A 113 -10.66 -12.03 -2.92
N GLY A 114 -10.06 -11.56 -1.84
CA GLY A 114 -10.14 -12.10 -0.48
C GLY A 114 -9.00 -13.04 -0.08
N ALA A 115 -8.15 -13.45 -1.02
CA ALA A 115 -7.07 -14.40 -0.77
C ALA A 115 -6.00 -13.84 0.18
N GLY A 116 -5.51 -12.63 -0.09
CA GLY A 116 -4.49 -11.96 0.71
C GLY A 116 -5.02 -11.56 2.08
N LEU A 117 -6.23 -11.03 2.13
CA LEU A 117 -6.92 -10.63 3.36
C LEU A 117 -7.18 -11.82 4.30
N THR A 118 -7.56 -12.99 3.78
CA THR A 118 -7.82 -14.20 4.61
C THR A 118 -6.63 -14.54 5.50
N LEU A 119 -5.42 -14.60 4.92
CA LEU A 119 -4.23 -14.94 5.69
C LEU A 119 -3.84 -13.82 6.66
N GLU A 120 -3.98 -12.56 6.26
CA GLU A 120 -3.62 -11.42 7.12
C GLU A 120 -4.53 -11.31 8.34
N ILE A 121 -5.85 -11.48 8.16
CA ILE A 121 -6.81 -11.51 9.28
C ILE A 121 -6.45 -12.66 10.22
N ARG A 122 -6.21 -13.87 9.69
CA ARG A 122 -5.75 -15.04 10.47
C ARG A 122 -4.46 -14.72 11.25
N ARG A 123 -3.48 -14.08 10.62
CA ARG A 123 -2.19 -13.71 11.23
C ARG A 123 -2.38 -12.71 12.36
N VAL A 124 -3.19 -11.67 12.16
CA VAL A 124 -3.48 -10.63 13.17
C VAL A 124 -4.23 -11.24 14.36
N LEU A 125 -5.31 -11.98 14.11
CA LEU A 125 -6.12 -12.58 15.16
C LEU A 125 -5.35 -13.66 15.94
N SER A 126 -4.45 -14.41 15.29
CA SER A 126 -3.62 -15.39 16.00
C SER A 126 -2.64 -14.76 16.99
N ARG A 127 -2.24 -13.50 16.76
CA ARG A 127 -1.40 -12.72 17.68
C ARG A 127 -2.20 -12.06 18.80
N SER A 128 -3.43 -11.62 18.53
CA SER A 128 -4.28 -10.98 19.56
C SER A 128 -4.91 -11.98 20.53
N ALA A 129 -5.25 -13.18 20.06
CA ALA A 129 -5.89 -14.24 20.86
C ALA A 129 -5.16 -15.60 20.77
N PRO A 130 -3.87 -15.70 21.11
CA PRO A 130 -3.06 -16.89 20.86
C PRO A 130 -3.53 -18.14 21.62
N ALA A 131 -4.23 -17.97 22.75
CA ALA A 131 -4.79 -19.08 23.51
C ALA A 131 -5.92 -19.79 22.74
N LEU A 132 -6.83 -19.05 22.10
CA LEU A 132 -7.93 -19.60 21.33
C LEU A 132 -7.40 -20.42 20.15
N TYR A 133 -6.47 -19.85 19.39
CA TYR A 133 -5.84 -20.52 18.25
C TYR A 133 -5.07 -21.78 18.62
N ARG A 134 -4.43 -21.82 19.80
CA ARG A 134 -3.75 -23.03 20.28
C ARG A 134 -4.71 -24.12 20.77
N SER A 135 -5.89 -23.74 21.27
CA SER A 135 -6.89 -24.68 21.79
C SER A 135 -7.81 -25.26 20.71
N THR A 136 -7.79 -24.73 19.50
CA THR A 136 -8.66 -25.15 18.40
C THR A 136 -7.86 -25.87 17.31
N ALA A 137 -8.28 -27.08 16.94
CA ALA A 137 -7.68 -27.84 15.86
C ALA A 137 -8.14 -27.29 14.49
N LEU A 138 -7.38 -26.35 13.93
CA LEU A 138 -7.67 -25.71 12.65
C LEU A 138 -6.96 -26.40 11.48
N ARG A 139 -7.62 -26.49 10.32
CA ARG A 139 -6.96 -26.84 9.05
C ARG A 139 -5.94 -25.76 8.66
N ARG A 140 -4.87 -26.20 8.01
CA ARG A 140 -3.74 -25.34 7.64
C ARG A 140 -3.98 -24.66 6.30
N LEU A 141 -3.69 -23.37 6.25
CA LEU A 141 -3.75 -22.61 5.00
C LEU A 141 -2.48 -22.77 4.14
N HIS A 142 -1.33 -23.10 4.75
CA HIS A 142 -0.04 -23.12 4.05
C HIS A 142 0.04 -24.11 2.87
N PRO A 143 -0.41 -25.38 3.00
CA PRO A 143 -0.36 -26.33 1.89
C PRO A 143 -1.11 -25.84 0.64
N PHE A 144 -2.27 -25.19 0.83
CA PHE A 144 -3.02 -24.59 -0.28
C PHE A 144 -2.19 -23.53 -1.03
N TYR A 145 -1.46 -22.67 -0.32
CA TYR A 145 -0.61 -21.67 -0.95
C TYR A 145 0.60 -22.29 -1.67
N GLU A 146 1.13 -23.41 -1.18
CA GLU A 146 2.15 -24.19 -1.89
C GLU A 146 1.59 -24.79 -3.19
N SER A 147 0.40 -25.42 -3.15
CA SER A 147 -0.32 -25.91 -4.33
C SER A 147 -0.51 -24.80 -5.36
N MET A 148 -0.96 -23.61 -4.93
CA MET A 148 -1.19 -22.46 -5.79
C MET A 148 0.11 -21.96 -6.47
N ARG A 149 1.24 -21.93 -5.73
CA ARG A 149 2.55 -21.56 -6.29
C ARG A 149 3.05 -22.59 -7.29
N SER A 150 2.84 -23.88 -7.00
CA SER A 150 3.18 -24.99 -7.91
C SER A 150 2.38 -24.87 -9.20
N ALA A 151 1.07 -24.66 -9.10
CA ALA A 151 0.18 -24.49 -10.25
C ALA A 151 0.59 -23.30 -11.12
N LEU A 152 0.92 -22.14 -10.53
CA LEU A 152 1.42 -21.01 -11.29
C LEU A 152 2.76 -21.31 -11.98
N THR A 153 3.64 -22.03 -11.31
CA THR A 153 4.94 -22.42 -11.88
C THR A 153 4.78 -23.39 -13.04
N ALA A 154 3.83 -24.32 -12.96
CA ALA A 154 3.48 -25.24 -14.05
C ALA A 154 2.91 -24.52 -15.29
N ARG A 155 2.39 -23.29 -15.15
CA ARG A 155 1.89 -22.45 -16.25
C ARG A 155 2.97 -21.57 -16.92
N SER A 156 4.16 -21.49 -16.33
CA SER A 156 5.30 -20.80 -16.93
C SER A 156 5.95 -21.65 -18.03
N ARG A 157 6.46 -21.00 -19.09
CA ARG A 157 7.12 -21.65 -20.22
C ARG A 157 8.45 -22.28 -19.78
N THR A 158 8.70 -23.51 -20.22
CA THR A 158 9.91 -24.28 -19.89
C THR A 158 10.97 -24.29 -21.00
N ASP A 159 10.81 -23.46 -22.05
CA ASP A 159 11.61 -23.50 -23.29
C ASP A 159 13.05 -22.96 -23.17
N GLY A 160 13.67 -23.04 -21.99
CA GLY A 160 15.08 -22.65 -21.77
C GLY A 160 15.33 -21.15 -21.59
N THR A 161 14.33 -20.30 -21.82
CA THR A 161 14.30 -18.91 -21.31
C THR A 161 13.66 -18.92 -19.92
N ALA A 162 14.25 -18.22 -18.95
CA ALA A 162 13.65 -18.09 -17.61
C ALA A 162 12.38 -17.24 -17.68
N GLY A 163 11.26 -17.85 -18.06
CA GLY A 163 9.94 -17.23 -18.09
C GLY A 163 9.59 -16.66 -16.71
N ARG A 164 9.16 -15.40 -16.68
CA ARG A 164 8.82 -14.69 -15.45
C ARG A 164 7.31 -14.49 -15.36
N ALA A 165 6.72 -14.99 -14.27
CA ALA A 165 5.37 -14.64 -13.89
C ALA A 165 5.35 -13.33 -13.07
N VAL A 166 4.40 -12.44 -13.37
CA VAL A 166 4.14 -11.19 -12.64
C VAL A 166 2.67 -11.10 -12.24
N VAL A 167 2.35 -10.30 -11.22
CA VAL A 167 0.95 -10.00 -10.85
C VAL A 167 0.64 -8.56 -11.23
N LEU A 168 -0.25 -8.36 -12.20
CA LEU A 168 -0.72 -7.05 -12.62
C LEU A 168 -1.78 -6.55 -11.63
N VAL A 169 -1.46 -5.48 -10.90
CA VAL A 169 -2.33 -4.89 -9.87
C VAL A 169 -2.75 -3.46 -10.25
N ASP A 170 -3.88 -3.04 -9.69
CA ASP A 170 -4.33 -1.64 -9.73
C ASP A 170 -4.17 -1.03 -8.33
N ASP A 171 -3.45 0.08 -8.25
CA ASP A 171 -3.15 0.80 -6.99
C ASP A 171 -4.08 1.99 -6.73
N GLN A 172 -5.09 2.21 -7.58
CA GLN A 172 -6.03 3.32 -7.42
C GLN A 172 -6.94 3.14 -6.19
N ASP A 173 -7.37 1.91 -5.89
CA ASP A 173 -8.16 1.59 -4.71
C ASP A 173 -7.31 0.95 -3.61
N THR A 174 -7.22 1.65 -2.47
CA THR A 174 -6.40 1.25 -1.33
C THR A 174 -6.81 -0.07 -0.67
N SER A 175 -8.08 -0.48 -0.78
CA SER A 175 -8.60 -1.68 -0.11
C SER A 175 -8.40 -2.94 -0.93
N THR A 176 -8.75 -2.90 -2.22
CA THR A 176 -8.52 -3.99 -3.18
C THR A 176 -7.04 -4.12 -3.52
N GLY A 177 -6.32 -3.00 -3.64
CA GLY A 177 -4.86 -2.99 -3.80
C GLY A 177 -4.14 -3.71 -2.65
N PHE A 178 -4.59 -3.55 -1.39
CA PHE A 178 -4.02 -4.28 -0.25
C PHE A 178 -4.08 -5.79 -0.47
N ASP A 179 -5.25 -6.31 -0.87
CA ASP A 179 -5.50 -7.73 -1.04
C ASP A 179 -4.67 -8.29 -2.21
N HIS A 180 -4.63 -7.56 -3.33
CA HIS A 180 -3.92 -7.96 -4.53
C HIS A 180 -2.39 -8.00 -4.34
N HIS A 181 -1.80 -7.01 -3.67
CA HIS A 181 -0.37 -7.03 -3.31
C HIS A 181 -0.05 -8.18 -2.34
N ARG A 182 -0.92 -8.46 -1.38
CA ARG A 182 -0.74 -9.63 -0.50
C ARG A 182 -0.87 -10.95 -1.26
N PHE A 183 -1.77 -11.03 -2.22
CA PHE A 183 -1.89 -12.19 -3.09
C PHE A 183 -0.61 -12.41 -3.94
N ALA A 184 -0.01 -11.34 -4.47
CA ALA A 184 1.27 -11.41 -5.19
C ALA A 184 2.42 -11.96 -4.33
N ASN A 185 2.54 -11.48 -3.09
CA ASN A 185 3.50 -12.00 -2.12
C ASN A 185 3.31 -13.49 -1.84
N LEU A 186 2.06 -13.94 -1.71
CA LEU A 186 1.74 -15.35 -1.48
C LEU A 186 2.16 -16.22 -2.66
N LEU A 187 1.91 -15.76 -3.88
CA LEU A 187 2.39 -16.39 -5.11
C LEU A 187 3.92 -16.34 -5.26
N GLY A 188 4.60 -15.48 -4.49
CA GLY A 188 6.04 -15.26 -4.61
C GLY A 188 6.43 -14.60 -5.94
N ARG A 189 5.54 -13.78 -6.51
CA ARG A 189 5.74 -13.08 -7.78
C ARG A 189 5.66 -11.56 -7.55
N PRO A 190 6.42 -10.75 -8.32
CA PRO A 190 6.37 -9.30 -8.16
C PRO A 190 5.00 -8.75 -8.58
N ALA A 191 4.46 -7.84 -7.77
CA ALA A 191 3.35 -6.99 -8.15
C ALA A 191 3.84 -5.86 -9.07
N VAL A 192 3.13 -5.60 -10.17
CA VAL A 192 3.47 -4.58 -11.17
C VAL A 192 2.24 -3.83 -11.62
N SER A 193 2.40 -2.55 -11.97
CA SER A 193 1.34 -1.75 -12.59
C SER A 193 1.39 -1.87 -14.12
N ALA A 194 0.33 -1.39 -14.79
CA ALA A 194 0.31 -1.34 -16.26
C ALA A 194 1.47 -0.53 -16.86
N THR A 195 1.93 0.51 -16.15
CA THR A 195 3.03 1.38 -16.61
C THR A 195 4.41 0.76 -16.52
N ASP A 196 4.53 -0.36 -15.80
CA ASP A 196 5.76 -1.12 -15.65
C ASP A 196 5.94 -2.16 -16.75
N LEU A 197 4.97 -2.27 -17.67
CA LEU A 197 4.91 -3.29 -18.70
C LEU A 197 4.92 -2.66 -20.09
N THR A 198 5.68 -3.25 -21.00
CA THR A 198 5.69 -2.86 -22.41
C THR A 198 5.67 -4.08 -23.30
N VAL A 199 4.97 -3.98 -24.43
CA VAL A 199 4.94 -5.01 -25.47
C VAL A 199 5.68 -4.48 -26.69
N ARG A 200 6.72 -5.18 -27.12
CA ARG A 200 7.49 -4.89 -28.34
C ARG A 200 7.68 -6.16 -29.14
N ASP A 201 7.40 -6.10 -30.44
CA ASP A 201 7.47 -7.26 -31.36
C ASP A 201 6.69 -8.51 -30.86
N GLY A 202 5.63 -8.28 -30.07
CA GLY A 202 4.82 -9.34 -29.47
C GLY A 202 5.41 -10.00 -28.22
N VAL A 203 6.55 -9.50 -27.73
CA VAL A 203 7.18 -9.90 -26.45
C VAL A 203 6.79 -8.89 -25.37
N LEU A 204 6.28 -9.40 -24.25
CA LEU A 204 6.00 -8.61 -23.05
C LEU A 204 7.24 -8.57 -22.15
N SER A 205 7.63 -7.39 -21.68
CA SER A 205 8.80 -7.22 -20.81
C SER A 205 8.57 -6.16 -19.73
N LEU A 206 9.33 -6.25 -18.63
CA LEU A 206 9.37 -5.18 -17.61
C LEU A 206 10.06 -3.92 -18.16
N GLN A 207 9.47 -2.77 -17.86
CA GLN A 207 10.02 -1.47 -18.16
C GLN A 207 10.87 -0.98 -16.97
N GLY A 208 12.19 -1.03 -17.14
CA GLY A 208 13.16 -0.50 -16.18
C GLY A 208 14.38 0.09 -16.88
N PRO A 209 15.06 1.08 -16.27
CA PRO A 209 16.40 1.44 -16.73
C PRO A 209 17.28 0.19 -16.61
N HIS A 210 17.92 -0.23 -17.72
CA HIS A 210 18.76 -1.45 -17.80
C HIS A 210 18.04 -2.80 -17.85
N ALA A 211 16.74 -2.83 -18.16
CA ALA A 211 16.10 -4.07 -18.60
C ALA A 211 16.71 -4.54 -19.92
N ASP A 212 17.57 -5.56 -19.86
CA ASP A 212 17.85 -6.38 -21.03
C ASP A 212 16.50 -7.01 -21.44
N PRO A 213 15.98 -6.73 -22.65
CA PRO A 213 14.67 -7.20 -23.09
C PRO A 213 14.49 -8.71 -22.94
N ASP A 214 15.57 -9.46 -23.17
CA ASP A 214 15.58 -10.92 -23.09
C ASP A 214 15.60 -11.41 -21.63
N ALA A 215 16.26 -10.68 -20.72
CA ALA A 215 16.29 -11.00 -19.29
C ALA A 215 15.04 -10.51 -18.53
N ALA A 216 14.31 -9.55 -19.11
CA ALA A 216 13.11 -8.93 -18.55
C ALA A 216 11.80 -9.48 -19.13
N ALA A 217 11.86 -10.49 -20.00
CA ALA A 217 10.71 -11.08 -20.67
C ALA A 217 9.73 -11.75 -19.67
N ILE A 218 8.45 -11.51 -19.90
CA ILE A 218 7.34 -12.02 -19.09
C ILE A 218 6.53 -12.98 -19.95
N ASP A 219 6.29 -14.18 -19.43
CA ASP A 219 5.54 -15.23 -20.13
C ASP A 219 4.16 -15.49 -19.53
N THR A 220 3.92 -15.04 -18.30
CA THR A 220 2.69 -15.25 -17.55
C THR A 220 2.32 -14.01 -16.73
N VAL A 221 1.07 -13.57 -16.84
CA VAL A 221 0.53 -12.42 -16.11
C VAL A 221 -0.65 -12.88 -15.28
N VAL A 222 -0.54 -12.83 -13.95
CA VAL A 222 -1.69 -12.96 -13.05
C VAL A 222 -2.37 -11.59 -12.99
N ARG A 223 -3.53 -11.47 -13.62
CA ARG A 223 -4.30 -10.24 -13.78
C ARG A 223 -5.24 -10.05 -12.59
N MET A 224 -5.00 -8.99 -11.83
CA MET A 224 -5.88 -8.48 -10.77
C MET A 224 -6.56 -7.16 -11.18
N VAL A 225 -6.73 -6.97 -12.49
CA VAL A 225 -7.33 -5.78 -13.12
C VAL A 225 -8.48 -6.26 -14.02
N PRO A 226 -9.65 -5.59 -14.07
CA PRO A 226 -10.79 -6.06 -14.87
C PRO A 226 -10.43 -6.29 -16.35
N SER A 227 -11.02 -7.33 -16.95
CA SER A 227 -10.68 -7.76 -18.32
C SER A 227 -10.80 -6.62 -19.33
N ALA A 228 -11.86 -5.82 -19.23
CA ALA A 228 -12.15 -4.73 -20.14
C ALA A 228 -11.12 -3.58 -20.10
N LEU A 229 -10.28 -3.54 -19.06
CA LEU A 229 -9.33 -2.43 -18.81
C LEU A 229 -7.88 -2.81 -19.11
N VAL A 230 -7.62 -4.05 -19.54
CA VAL A 230 -6.27 -4.60 -19.60
C VAL A 230 -5.47 -4.17 -20.83
N ASP A 231 -6.13 -3.90 -21.97
CA ASP A 231 -5.46 -3.51 -23.22
C ASP A 231 -6.25 -2.39 -23.93
N PRO A 232 -5.74 -1.14 -23.93
CA PRO A 232 -6.44 -0.01 -24.53
C PRO A 232 -6.62 -0.12 -26.05
N LEU A 233 -5.76 -0.89 -26.73
CA LEU A 233 -5.75 -0.97 -28.19
C LEU A 233 -6.93 -1.80 -28.71
N ASP A 234 -7.16 -2.95 -28.09
CA ASP A 234 -8.18 -3.90 -28.53
C ASP A 234 -9.53 -3.73 -27.81
N LEU A 235 -9.53 -3.19 -26.58
CA LEU A 235 -10.72 -3.10 -25.73
C LEU A 235 -11.25 -1.67 -25.57
N GLY A 236 -10.52 -0.68 -26.09
CA GLY A 236 -10.87 0.74 -26.01
C GLY A 236 -10.18 1.47 -24.85
N PRO A 237 -10.28 2.81 -24.81
CA PRO A 237 -9.55 3.62 -23.86
C PRO A 237 -9.86 3.25 -22.41
N THR A 238 -8.81 3.03 -21.62
CA THR A 238 -8.90 2.68 -20.19
C THR A 238 -8.32 3.79 -19.30
N PRO A 239 -8.96 4.12 -18.17
CA PRO A 239 -8.42 5.06 -17.19
C PRO A 239 -7.15 4.53 -16.51
N LEU A 240 -6.89 3.22 -16.54
CA LEU A 240 -5.75 2.56 -15.91
C LEU A 240 -4.49 2.54 -16.79
N GLN A 241 -4.50 3.27 -17.91
CA GLN A 241 -3.48 3.26 -18.98
C GLN A 241 -3.28 1.91 -19.68
N GLY A 242 -3.55 0.78 -19.03
CA GLY A 242 -3.54 -0.59 -19.57
C GLY A 242 -2.20 -1.00 -20.20
N VAL A 243 -2.09 -2.25 -20.62
CA VAL A 243 -0.89 -2.77 -21.28
C VAL A 243 -1.20 -2.92 -22.77
N THR A 244 -0.84 -1.89 -23.54
CA THR A 244 -1.09 -1.83 -24.98
C THR A 244 -0.45 -3.02 -25.69
N GLY A 245 -1.26 -3.81 -26.42
CA GLY A 245 -0.80 -4.98 -27.17
C GLY A 245 -0.68 -6.28 -26.36
N LEU A 246 -1.05 -6.27 -25.07
CA LEU A 246 -1.07 -7.48 -24.25
C LEU A 246 -2.00 -8.55 -24.83
N LEU A 247 -3.16 -8.16 -25.36
CA LEU A 247 -4.14 -9.11 -25.88
C LEU A 247 -3.62 -9.79 -27.14
N GLU A 248 -2.89 -9.07 -27.99
CA GLU A 248 -2.20 -9.65 -29.15
C GLU A 248 -1.07 -10.60 -28.73
N ALA A 249 -0.27 -10.24 -27.72
CA ALA A 249 0.76 -11.13 -27.16
C ALA A 249 0.15 -12.42 -26.59
N ALA A 250 -1.02 -12.31 -25.96
CA ALA A 250 -1.79 -13.45 -25.46
C ALA A 250 -2.35 -14.32 -26.61
N ARG A 251 -2.92 -13.71 -27.66
CA ARG A 251 -3.40 -14.45 -28.86
C ARG A 251 -2.31 -15.25 -29.54
N ARG A 252 -1.07 -14.73 -29.57
CA ARG A 252 0.10 -15.45 -30.11
C ARG A 252 0.59 -16.58 -29.21
N GLY A 253 0.10 -16.68 -27.98
CA GLY A 253 0.55 -17.66 -26.98
C GLY A 253 1.94 -17.34 -26.38
N VAL A 254 2.47 -16.15 -26.66
CA VAL A 254 3.74 -15.67 -26.07
C VAL A 254 3.55 -15.42 -24.58
N VAL A 255 2.41 -14.82 -24.21
CA VAL A 255 2.03 -14.54 -22.82
C VAL A 255 0.76 -15.32 -22.46
N GLU A 256 0.70 -15.89 -21.26
CA GLU A 256 -0.54 -16.44 -20.71
C GLU A 256 -1.12 -15.48 -19.66
N VAL A 257 -2.39 -15.11 -19.77
CA VAL A 257 -3.06 -14.17 -18.85
C VAL A 257 -4.02 -14.94 -17.94
N LEU A 258 -3.85 -14.79 -16.63
CA LEU A 258 -4.51 -15.56 -15.58
C LEU A 258 -5.24 -14.64 -14.59
N ASN A 259 -6.55 -14.62 -14.44
CA ASN A 259 -7.55 -15.36 -15.18
C ASN A 259 -7.65 -14.91 -16.65
N PRO A 260 -8.16 -15.79 -17.53
CA PRO A 260 -8.31 -15.49 -18.93
C PRO A 260 -9.15 -14.24 -19.16
N VAL A 261 -8.82 -13.49 -20.21
CA VAL A 261 -9.56 -12.28 -20.59
C VAL A 261 -10.98 -12.67 -20.99
N GLY A 262 -11.96 -11.91 -20.49
CA GLY A 262 -13.38 -12.18 -20.74
C GLY A 262 -14.03 -13.14 -19.74
N ALA A 263 -13.32 -13.53 -18.67
CA ALA A 263 -13.88 -14.33 -17.58
C ALA A 263 -15.07 -13.65 -16.87
N GLY A 264 -15.18 -12.32 -16.93
CA GLY A 264 -16.28 -11.57 -16.32
C GLY A 264 -17.69 -11.94 -16.81
N VAL A 265 -17.84 -12.49 -18.02
CA VAL A 265 -19.14 -12.99 -18.50
C VAL A 265 -19.71 -14.06 -17.55
N LEU A 266 -18.86 -14.83 -16.87
CA LEU A 266 -19.28 -15.91 -15.96
C LEU A 266 -20.00 -15.39 -14.71
N GLU A 267 -19.87 -14.11 -14.39
CA GLU A 267 -20.51 -13.47 -13.24
C GLU A 267 -21.94 -13.00 -13.55
N SER A 268 -22.34 -13.09 -14.83
CA SER A 268 -23.62 -12.60 -15.34
C SER A 268 -24.81 -13.20 -14.58
N ALA A 269 -25.73 -12.33 -14.16
CA ALA A 269 -26.99 -12.74 -13.54
C ALA A 269 -27.81 -13.65 -14.48
N ALA A 270 -27.71 -13.43 -15.80
CA ALA A 270 -28.39 -14.24 -16.80
C ALA A 270 -27.91 -15.70 -16.83
N LEU A 271 -26.62 -15.95 -16.54
CA LEU A 271 -26.08 -17.31 -16.43
C LEU A 271 -26.44 -17.96 -15.10
N ARG A 272 -26.50 -17.16 -14.02
CA ARG A 272 -26.67 -17.67 -12.65
C ARG A 272 -27.90 -18.57 -12.49
N ALA A 273 -29.03 -18.15 -13.05
CA ALA A 273 -30.28 -18.91 -13.01
C ALA A 273 -30.22 -20.23 -13.82
N LEU A 274 -29.30 -20.33 -14.79
CA LEU A 274 -29.20 -21.46 -15.72
C LEU A 274 -28.08 -22.43 -15.38
N LEU A 275 -27.29 -22.15 -14.34
CA LEU A 275 -26.20 -23.02 -13.92
C LEU A 275 -26.63 -24.48 -13.67
N PRO A 276 -27.82 -24.80 -13.11
CA PRO A 276 -28.25 -26.20 -12.98
C PRO A 276 -28.37 -26.92 -14.33
N ASP A 277 -28.95 -26.26 -15.34
CA ASP A 277 -29.10 -26.82 -16.68
C ASP A 277 -27.76 -26.91 -17.41
N LEU A 278 -26.93 -25.88 -17.28
CA LEU A 278 -25.58 -25.88 -17.85
C LEU A 278 -24.69 -26.94 -17.21
N CYS A 279 -24.87 -27.25 -15.91
CA CYS A 279 -24.17 -28.33 -15.22
C CYS A 279 -24.50 -29.69 -15.84
N ARG A 280 -25.78 -29.95 -16.13
CA ARG A 280 -26.20 -31.17 -16.82
C ARG A 280 -25.71 -31.25 -18.26
N GLN A 281 -25.69 -30.12 -18.97
CA GLN A 281 -25.22 -30.04 -20.35
C GLN A 281 -23.71 -30.25 -20.47
N LEU A 282 -22.92 -29.58 -19.62
CA LEU A 282 -21.45 -29.51 -19.75
C LEU A 282 -20.71 -30.56 -18.92
N LEU A 283 -21.19 -30.87 -17.70
CA LEU A 283 -20.54 -31.82 -16.80
C LEU A 283 -21.29 -33.16 -16.67
N HIS A 284 -22.54 -33.22 -17.13
CA HIS A 284 -23.42 -34.39 -16.93
C HIS A 284 -23.64 -34.73 -15.44
N GLU A 285 -23.59 -33.72 -14.58
CA GLU A 285 -23.81 -33.81 -13.14
C GLU A 285 -24.96 -32.87 -12.73
N ASP A 286 -25.68 -33.19 -11.65
CA ASP A 286 -26.58 -32.23 -11.01
C ASP A 286 -25.78 -31.24 -10.13
N LEU A 287 -26.18 -29.97 -10.17
CA LEU A 287 -25.51 -28.90 -9.43
C LEU A 287 -25.72 -29.08 -7.92
N ARG A 288 -24.60 -29.20 -7.18
CA ARG A 288 -24.58 -29.41 -5.72
C ARG A 288 -24.90 -28.14 -4.93
N LEU A 289 -24.28 -27.01 -5.30
CA LEU A 289 -24.49 -25.72 -4.63
C LEU A 289 -25.36 -24.81 -5.49
N ARG A 290 -26.56 -24.51 -4.99
CA ARG A 290 -27.58 -23.71 -5.68
C ARG A 290 -27.58 -22.25 -5.20
N GLY A 291 -28.23 -21.38 -5.96
CA GLY A 291 -28.42 -19.98 -5.61
C GLY A 291 -29.59 -19.75 -4.66
N VAL A 292 -29.63 -18.58 -4.03
CA VAL A 292 -30.65 -18.22 -3.01
C VAL A 292 -32.09 -18.19 -3.57
N GLU A 293 -32.30 -17.91 -4.86
CA GLU A 293 -33.65 -17.84 -5.46
C GLU A 293 -34.40 -19.19 -5.50
N GLU A 294 -33.73 -20.33 -5.31
CA GLU A 294 -34.38 -21.65 -5.30
C GLU A 294 -34.75 -22.16 -3.89
N SER A 295 -34.30 -21.51 -2.81
CA SER A 295 -34.45 -22.05 -1.45
C SER A 295 -35.62 -21.48 -0.63
N ALA A 296 -36.35 -20.46 -1.11
CA ALA A 296 -37.53 -19.95 -0.41
C ALA A 296 -38.50 -19.21 -1.35
N ALA A 297 -39.79 -19.31 -1.06
CA ALA A 297 -40.89 -18.62 -1.75
C ALA A 297 -40.69 -17.08 -1.84
N PRO A 298 -41.33 -16.39 -2.79
CA PRO A 298 -40.82 -15.14 -3.37
C PRO A 298 -40.91 -13.95 -2.41
N LEU A 299 -39.79 -13.24 -2.21
CA LEU A 299 -39.79 -11.85 -1.76
C LEU A 299 -40.06 -10.94 -2.96
N ALA A 300 -41.34 -10.82 -3.32
CA ALA A 300 -41.79 -9.72 -4.15
C ALA A 300 -41.76 -8.42 -3.34
N GLU A 301 -41.25 -7.36 -3.97
CA GLU A 301 -41.36 -5.95 -3.59
C GLU A 301 -40.56 -5.47 -2.37
N LEU A 302 -39.27 -5.18 -2.58
CA LEU A 302 -38.72 -3.92 -2.05
C LEU A 302 -37.97 -3.19 -3.17
N SER A 303 -38.77 -2.39 -3.88
CA SER A 303 -38.34 -1.40 -4.86
C SER A 303 -37.27 -0.49 -4.27
N LEU A 304 -36.14 -0.41 -4.96
CA LEU A 304 -35.27 0.76 -4.99
C LEU A 304 -36.13 2.01 -5.24
N ALA A 305 -36.16 2.94 -4.29
CA ALA A 305 -36.48 4.33 -4.55
C ALA A 305 -35.73 5.22 -3.54
N PRO A 306 -34.96 6.23 -3.99
CA PRO A 306 -34.18 7.11 -3.14
C PRO A 306 -35.02 8.32 -2.72
N HIS A 307 -35.15 8.63 -1.44
CA HIS A 307 -35.57 9.97 -0.99
C HIS A 307 -35.13 10.21 0.46
N ARG A 308 -34.23 11.18 0.66
CA ARG A 308 -34.48 12.62 0.92
C ARG A 308 -34.83 12.90 2.38
N ASP A 309 -33.96 13.74 2.97
CA ASP A 309 -34.12 14.51 4.20
C ASP A 309 -35.55 14.75 4.65
N THR A 310 -35.84 14.39 5.90
CA THR A 310 -36.59 15.27 6.81
C THR A 310 -36.06 15.14 8.23
N SER A 311 -35.43 16.23 8.67
CA SER A 311 -35.07 16.52 10.06
C SER A 311 -36.29 16.79 10.96
N ARG A 312 -36.09 16.59 12.27
CA ARG A 312 -36.80 17.14 13.46
C ARG A 312 -38.12 16.46 13.87
N ALA A 313 -38.11 15.84 15.06
CA ALA A 313 -38.46 16.50 16.33
C ALA A 313 -38.64 15.50 17.51
N SER A 314 -37.97 15.79 18.64
CA SER A 314 -38.42 15.68 20.05
C SER A 314 -38.90 14.33 20.64
N ALA A 315 -38.82 13.98 21.92
CA ALA A 315 -38.11 14.36 23.16
C ALA A 315 -38.70 13.44 24.27
N ASP A 316 -37.88 13.09 25.26
CA ASP A 316 -38.21 12.64 26.64
C ASP A 316 -38.95 11.31 26.93
N GLY A 317 -38.34 10.54 27.86
CA GLY A 317 -39.05 9.96 29.01
C GLY A 317 -39.11 8.43 29.13
N ALA A 318 -38.25 7.84 29.96
CA ALA A 318 -38.43 6.50 30.56
C ALA A 318 -39.26 6.59 31.86
N PRO A 319 -39.64 5.50 32.59
CA PRO A 319 -39.59 4.06 32.26
C PRO A 319 -40.91 3.29 32.57
N GLY A 320 -41.02 2.05 32.06
CA GLY A 320 -41.80 0.98 32.71
C GLY A 320 -42.96 0.37 31.92
N GLY A 321 -42.86 -0.93 31.65
CA GLY A 321 -44.00 -1.79 31.32
C GLY A 321 -43.72 -2.78 30.17
N SER A 322 -43.38 -4.03 30.49
CA SER A 322 -43.64 -5.14 29.56
C SER A 322 -45.15 -5.32 29.44
N PRO A 323 -45.66 -5.57 28.22
CA PRO A 323 -46.29 -6.86 27.99
C PRO A 323 -45.97 -7.47 26.62
N SER A 324 -45.74 -8.78 26.68
CA SER A 324 -45.73 -9.82 25.65
C SER A 324 -46.56 -9.64 24.37
N GLY A 325 -45.94 -9.94 23.23
CA GLY A 325 -46.51 -10.62 22.04
C GLY A 325 -46.10 -10.00 20.68
N PRO A 326 -46.10 -10.75 19.56
CA PRO A 326 -45.66 -12.11 19.29
C PRO A 326 -44.32 -12.15 18.51
N SER A 327 -43.76 -13.35 18.42
CA SER A 327 -42.60 -13.73 17.61
C SER A 327 -42.81 -13.44 16.11
N ASP A 328 -41.91 -12.66 15.50
CA ASP A 328 -41.70 -12.69 14.05
C ASP A 328 -40.23 -13.02 13.76
N GLY A 329 -40.07 -14.13 13.06
CA GLY A 329 -38.81 -14.83 12.84
C GLY A 329 -37.96 -14.15 11.79
N SER A 330 -36.79 -13.69 12.19
CA SER A 330 -35.62 -13.59 11.33
C SER A 330 -34.68 -14.73 11.74
N ALA A 331 -34.68 -15.80 10.94
CA ALA A 331 -33.79 -16.95 11.14
C ALA A 331 -32.93 -17.14 9.89
N SER A 332 -31.97 -16.24 9.69
CA SER A 332 -30.65 -16.64 9.16
C SER A 332 -29.85 -17.06 10.38
N GLY A 333 -29.20 -18.22 10.37
CA GLY A 333 -28.50 -18.76 11.54
C GLY A 333 -27.57 -17.71 12.19
N PRO A 334 -27.73 -17.39 13.48
CA PRO A 334 -26.95 -16.33 14.12
C PRO A 334 -25.51 -16.80 14.38
N LEU A 335 -24.51 -16.04 13.90
CA LEU A 335 -23.14 -16.12 14.40
C LEU A 335 -22.80 -14.82 15.13
N SER A 336 -22.24 -14.98 16.34
CA SER A 336 -22.08 -13.97 17.37
C SER A 336 -21.15 -12.81 16.98
N ASP A 337 -21.58 -11.56 17.18
CA ASP A 337 -20.84 -10.30 17.02
C ASP A 337 -21.00 -9.45 18.30
N PRO A 338 -19.94 -8.85 18.87
CA PRO A 338 -20.07 -7.94 20.01
C PRO A 338 -20.91 -6.67 19.70
N THR A 339 -21.85 -6.33 20.59
CA THR A 339 -22.48 -4.99 20.64
C THR A 339 -21.55 -3.96 21.26
N GLU A 340 -21.90 -2.68 21.10
CA GLU A 340 -21.34 -1.55 21.88
C GLU A 340 -21.41 -1.79 23.41
N ASP A 341 -22.33 -2.63 23.90
CA ASP A 341 -22.49 -3.01 25.31
C ASP A 341 -21.71 -4.28 25.73
N GLY A 342 -20.92 -4.88 24.83
CA GLY A 342 -20.10 -6.08 25.13
C GLY A 342 -20.86 -7.41 25.15
N HIS A 343 -22.05 -7.47 24.55
CA HIS A 343 -22.83 -8.71 24.41
C HIS A 343 -22.70 -9.31 23.01
N LEU A 344 -22.64 -10.63 22.92
CA LEU A 344 -22.63 -11.34 21.63
C LEU A 344 -24.04 -11.44 21.05
N VAL A 345 -24.26 -10.91 19.84
CA VAL A 345 -25.53 -10.98 19.09
C VAL A 345 -25.34 -11.76 17.81
N GLY A 346 -26.35 -12.53 17.45
CA GLY A 346 -26.40 -13.19 16.16
C GLY A 346 -26.58 -12.23 14.99
N ARG A 347 -25.67 -12.26 14.01
CA ARG A 347 -25.82 -11.51 12.75
C ARG A 347 -25.68 -12.44 11.53
N PRO A 348 -26.42 -12.18 10.43
CA PRO A 348 -26.27 -12.93 9.19
C PRO A 348 -24.92 -12.60 8.53
N VAL A 349 -24.28 -13.62 7.95
CA VAL A 349 -22.97 -13.48 7.32
C VAL A 349 -22.93 -14.10 5.92
N ALA A 350 -22.15 -13.48 5.05
CA ALA A 350 -21.74 -14.01 3.77
C ALA A 350 -20.27 -14.42 3.85
N VAL A 351 -19.96 -15.65 3.45
CA VAL A 351 -18.64 -16.26 3.52
C VAL A 351 -18.05 -16.33 2.12
N GLN A 352 -16.96 -15.62 1.88
CA GLN A 352 -16.19 -15.65 0.63
C GLN A 352 -15.06 -16.68 0.75
N LEU A 353 -15.04 -17.63 -0.18
CA LEU A 353 -14.07 -18.73 -0.23
C LEU A 353 -13.33 -18.71 -1.56
N LEU A 354 -12.01 -18.91 -1.51
CA LEU A 354 -11.15 -18.95 -2.68
C LEU A 354 -11.00 -20.38 -3.19
N VAL A 355 -11.11 -20.55 -4.50
CA VAL A 355 -10.83 -21.79 -5.23
C VAL A 355 -9.74 -21.53 -6.25
N VAL A 356 -8.74 -22.41 -6.33
CA VAL A 356 -7.59 -22.29 -7.25
C VAL A 356 -7.45 -23.56 -8.07
N ALA A 357 -7.09 -23.39 -9.35
CA ALA A 357 -6.74 -24.50 -10.21
C ALA A 357 -5.37 -25.08 -9.82
N THR A 358 -5.31 -26.39 -9.68
CA THR A 358 -4.10 -27.19 -9.42
C THR A 358 -3.84 -28.13 -10.59
N GLU A 359 -2.71 -28.84 -10.58
CA GLU A 359 -2.39 -29.83 -11.62
C GLU A 359 -3.47 -30.91 -11.75
N ASP A 360 -4.10 -31.29 -10.62
CA ASP A 360 -5.08 -32.37 -10.53
C ASP A 360 -6.55 -31.90 -10.59
N GLY A 361 -6.81 -30.59 -10.73
CA GLY A 361 -8.18 -30.07 -10.74
C GLY A 361 -8.32 -28.70 -10.07
N PHE A 362 -9.22 -28.61 -9.10
CA PHE A 362 -9.44 -27.41 -8.29
C PHE A 362 -9.35 -27.75 -6.82
N GLU A 363 -8.74 -26.87 -6.04
CA GLU A 363 -8.63 -26.96 -4.59
C GLU A 363 -9.29 -25.73 -3.96
N VAL A 364 -9.90 -25.90 -2.78
CA VAL A 364 -10.54 -24.80 -2.03
C VAL A 364 -9.67 -24.46 -0.83
N LEU A 365 -9.39 -23.17 -0.63
CA LEU A 365 -8.68 -22.69 0.56
C LEU A 365 -9.48 -23.08 1.81
N PRO A 366 -8.92 -23.82 2.78
CA PRO A 366 -9.63 -24.22 4.01
C PRO A 366 -9.75 -23.07 5.02
N GLY A 367 -10.44 -22.01 4.57
CA GLY A 367 -10.64 -20.74 5.23
C GLY A 367 -11.13 -19.68 4.23
N GLY A 368 -11.37 -18.47 4.70
CA GLY A 368 -11.90 -17.39 3.90
C GLY A 368 -12.24 -16.18 4.76
N ILE A 369 -13.05 -15.29 4.20
CA ILE A 369 -13.49 -14.07 4.87
C ILE A 369 -14.99 -14.12 4.98
N ALA A 370 -15.53 -13.81 6.15
CA ALA A 370 -16.96 -13.58 6.31
C ALA A 370 -17.25 -12.10 6.55
N ARG A 371 -18.36 -11.61 6.00
CA ARG A 371 -18.85 -10.24 6.21
C ARG A 371 -20.29 -10.27 6.69
N THR A 372 -20.64 -9.37 7.61
CA THR A 372 -22.03 -9.19 8.05
C THR A 372 -22.89 -8.61 6.91
N THR A 373 -24.13 -9.07 6.77
CA THR A 373 -25.02 -8.68 5.65
C THR A 373 -26.29 -7.94 6.08
N ASP A 374 -26.41 -7.58 7.34
CA ASP A 374 -27.50 -6.78 7.91
C ASP A 374 -27.19 -5.27 7.88
N GLU A 375 -28.16 -4.45 8.30
CA GLU A 375 -28.06 -2.97 8.29
C GLU A 375 -27.12 -2.39 9.36
N GLY A 376 -26.55 -3.23 10.22
CA GLY A 376 -25.59 -2.81 11.25
C GLY A 376 -24.20 -2.47 10.69
N PRO A 377 -23.25 -2.05 11.55
CA PRO A 377 -21.88 -1.78 11.15
C PRO A 377 -21.24 -2.96 10.42
N GLU A 378 -20.57 -2.72 9.30
CA GLU A 378 -19.91 -3.78 8.54
C GLU A 378 -18.75 -4.35 9.36
N ALA A 379 -18.81 -5.65 9.64
CA ALA A 379 -17.77 -6.39 10.32
C ALA A 379 -17.22 -7.50 9.41
N THR A 380 -15.90 -7.57 9.35
CA THR A 380 -15.15 -8.61 8.65
C THR A 380 -14.64 -9.64 9.67
N LYS A 381 -14.86 -10.92 9.38
CA LYS A 381 -14.55 -12.05 10.27
C LYS A 381 -13.67 -13.07 9.57
N ASP A 382 -12.87 -13.77 10.35
CA ASP A 382 -12.11 -14.95 9.89
C ASP A 382 -13.01 -16.19 9.81
N VAL A 383 -12.68 -17.12 8.92
CA VAL A 383 -13.40 -18.38 8.73
C VAL A 383 -12.52 -19.55 9.14
N TRP A 384 -12.90 -20.21 10.23
CA TRP A 384 -12.19 -21.35 10.81
C TRP A 384 -12.76 -22.66 10.30
N VAL A 385 -11.95 -23.42 9.59
CA VAL A 385 -12.26 -24.80 9.23
C VAL A 385 -11.60 -25.74 10.24
N LEU A 386 -12.41 -26.53 10.93
CA LEU A 386 -11.91 -27.49 11.91
C LEU A 386 -11.25 -28.69 11.21
N ALA A 387 -10.14 -29.17 11.76
CA ALA A 387 -9.43 -30.35 11.29
C ALA A 387 -10.02 -31.62 11.92
N THR A 388 -10.03 -32.74 11.16
CA THR A 388 -10.32 -34.07 11.72
C THR A 388 -9.08 -34.64 12.42
N THR A 389 -9.26 -35.71 13.19
CA THR A 389 -8.15 -36.50 13.76
C THR A 389 -7.24 -37.12 12.69
N GLU A 390 -7.74 -37.34 11.47
CA GLU A 390 -6.95 -37.84 10.34
C GLU A 390 -6.14 -36.71 9.67
N ASP A 391 -6.70 -35.50 9.56
CA ASP A 391 -5.97 -34.30 9.13
C ASP A 391 -4.78 -34.00 10.08
N ALA A 392 -4.92 -34.33 11.37
CA ALA A 392 -3.88 -34.18 12.38
C ALA A 392 -2.74 -35.22 12.28
N ALA A 393 -2.95 -36.34 11.57
CA ALA A 393 -1.95 -37.40 11.39
C ALA A 393 -1.03 -37.19 10.17
N THR A 394 -1.33 -36.19 9.33
CA THR A 394 -0.47 -35.79 8.21
C THR A 394 0.76 -35.05 8.75
N PRO A 395 2.01 -35.37 8.32
CA PRO A 395 3.22 -34.73 8.81
C PRO A 395 3.11 -33.22 8.68
N GLY A 396 3.00 -32.55 9.82
CA GLY A 396 2.57 -31.17 9.81
C GLY A 396 1.96 -30.78 11.12
N ALA A 397 0.82 -31.35 11.52
CA ALA A 397 -0.07 -30.86 12.58
C ALA A 397 0.65 -30.28 13.82
N VAL A 398 0.18 -29.13 14.33
CA VAL A 398 0.64 -28.64 15.63
C VAL A 398 -0.01 -29.54 16.65
N ALA A 399 0.68 -30.59 17.08
CA ALA A 399 0.33 -31.25 18.32
C ALA A 399 0.34 -30.21 19.46
N PRO A 400 -0.52 -30.34 20.48
CA PRO A 400 -0.32 -29.60 21.72
C PRO A 400 1.11 -29.88 22.16
N LEU A 401 1.89 -28.81 22.39
CA LEU A 401 3.26 -28.90 22.88
C LEU A 401 3.24 -29.48 24.29
N ASP A 402 3.19 -30.81 24.40
CA ASP A 402 3.63 -31.51 25.59
C ASP A 402 5.16 -31.54 25.54
N ALA A 403 5.77 -30.69 26.37
CA ALA A 403 7.20 -30.60 26.58
C ALA A 403 7.74 -31.83 27.32
N SER A 404 7.64 -33.02 26.71
CA SER A 404 8.25 -34.27 27.17
C SER A 404 7.98 -35.38 26.16
N THR A 405 8.73 -35.43 25.05
CA THR A 405 9.15 -36.66 24.33
C THR A 405 9.83 -36.30 23.01
N ALA A 406 11.05 -35.78 23.10
CA ALA A 406 11.97 -35.80 21.97
C ALA A 406 12.74 -37.13 22.03
N SER A 407 12.42 -38.09 21.15
CA SER A 407 13.34 -39.10 20.58
C SER A 407 12.56 -40.18 19.83
N ALA A 408 12.32 -39.97 18.54
CA ALA A 408 12.21 -41.08 17.57
C ALA A 408 12.67 -40.55 16.20
N PRO A 409 13.56 -41.26 15.48
CA PRO A 409 14.01 -40.85 14.15
C PRO A 409 12.88 -41.14 13.17
N ALA A 410 12.42 -40.11 12.45
CA ALA A 410 11.49 -40.27 11.34
C ALA A 410 12.23 -40.94 10.18
N GLU A 411 11.77 -42.13 9.78
CA GLU A 411 12.17 -42.78 8.53
C GLU A 411 11.78 -41.87 7.36
N GLN A 412 12.79 -41.33 6.68
CA GLN A 412 12.62 -40.56 5.46
C GLN A 412 12.18 -41.50 4.34
N ALA A 413 10.89 -41.46 4.02
CA ALA A 413 10.38 -41.96 2.76
C ALA A 413 10.93 -41.06 1.65
N ASP A 414 11.90 -41.61 0.92
CA ASP A 414 12.51 -41.09 -0.29
C ASP A 414 11.44 -40.97 -1.39
N VAL A 415 10.79 -39.80 -1.49
CA VAL A 415 9.97 -39.44 -2.64
C VAL A 415 10.80 -38.47 -3.47
N ASP A 416 11.57 -39.06 -4.38
CA ASP A 416 12.36 -38.40 -5.42
C ASP A 416 11.42 -37.72 -6.45
N ARG A 417 10.70 -36.67 -6.01
CA ARG A 417 10.20 -35.65 -6.93
C ARG A 417 11.36 -34.69 -7.14
N GLN A 418 12.10 -34.88 -8.23
CA GLN A 418 13.08 -33.90 -8.71
C GLN A 418 12.39 -32.54 -8.81
N ALA A 419 12.53 -31.72 -7.77
CA ALA A 419 12.13 -30.33 -7.81
C ALA A 419 12.88 -29.70 -8.99
N PRO A 420 12.19 -28.98 -9.89
CA PRO A 420 12.86 -28.33 -11.01
C PRO A 420 14.02 -27.49 -10.47
N PRO A 421 15.18 -27.45 -11.17
CA PRO A 421 16.34 -26.71 -10.70
C PRO A 421 15.92 -25.26 -10.45
N ALA A 422 16.06 -24.82 -9.20
CA ALA A 422 15.78 -23.45 -8.81
C ALA A 422 16.83 -22.55 -9.49
N LEU A 423 16.47 -21.99 -10.64
CA LEU A 423 17.29 -20.97 -11.29
C LEU A 423 17.32 -19.74 -10.37
N PRO A 424 18.48 -19.10 -10.16
CA PRO A 424 18.55 -17.84 -9.46
C PRO A 424 17.60 -16.86 -10.14
N VAL A 425 16.60 -16.37 -9.42
CA VAL A 425 15.79 -15.26 -9.91
C VAL A 425 16.74 -14.07 -10.04
N PRO A 426 16.89 -13.44 -11.22
CA PRO A 426 17.72 -12.25 -11.34
C PRO A 426 17.26 -11.21 -10.31
N PRO A 427 18.19 -10.42 -9.74
CA PRO A 427 17.87 -9.42 -8.71
C PRO A 427 16.63 -8.64 -9.16
N GLN A 428 15.66 -8.47 -8.25
CA GLN A 428 14.39 -7.82 -8.58
C GLN A 428 14.66 -6.53 -9.36
N MET A 429 14.31 -6.55 -10.64
CA MET A 429 14.46 -5.39 -11.49
C MET A 429 13.48 -4.35 -10.97
N LEU A 430 14.01 -3.21 -10.54
CA LEU A 430 13.18 -2.10 -10.11
C LEU A 430 12.45 -1.58 -11.34
N THR A 431 11.12 -1.60 -11.26
CA THR A 431 10.29 -0.88 -12.22
C THR A 431 10.46 0.62 -11.98
N ARG A 432 10.08 1.43 -12.98
CA ARG A 432 10.21 2.89 -12.87
C ARG A 432 9.30 3.48 -11.80
N SER A 433 8.06 2.98 -11.68
CA SER A 433 7.12 3.41 -10.65
C SER A 433 7.67 3.14 -9.24
N VAL A 434 8.16 1.92 -9.00
CA VAL A 434 8.78 1.52 -7.73
C VAL A 434 10.04 2.36 -7.45
N GLY A 435 10.86 2.63 -8.46
CA GLY A 435 12.01 3.52 -8.33
C GLY A 435 11.63 4.94 -7.89
N SER A 436 10.60 5.52 -8.53
CA SER A 436 10.05 6.84 -8.19
C SER A 436 9.51 6.85 -6.76
N ASP A 437 8.74 5.84 -6.38
CA ASP A 437 8.17 5.73 -5.05
C ASP A 437 9.24 5.57 -3.98
N LEU A 438 10.32 4.82 -4.23
CA LEU A 438 11.46 4.70 -3.31
C LEU A 438 12.16 6.04 -3.09
N PHE A 439 12.38 6.79 -4.17
CA PHE A 439 12.96 8.12 -4.10
C PHE A 439 12.08 9.06 -3.27
N TRP A 440 10.78 9.13 -3.58
CA TRP A 440 9.83 9.99 -2.88
C TRP A 440 9.54 9.55 -1.44
N PHE A 441 9.50 8.25 -1.17
CA PHE A 441 9.41 7.69 0.18
C PHE A 441 10.55 8.24 1.05
N GLY A 442 11.79 8.21 0.54
CA GLY A 442 12.92 8.83 1.20
C GLY A 442 12.72 10.33 1.47
N ARG A 443 12.24 11.10 0.50
CA ARG A 443 11.97 12.54 0.70
C ARG A 443 10.91 12.78 1.76
N TYR A 444 9.79 12.07 1.71
CA TYR A 444 8.70 12.24 2.68
C TYR A 444 9.10 11.81 4.09
N MET A 445 9.92 10.76 4.24
CA MET A 445 10.53 10.41 5.52
C MET A 445 11.31 11.60 6.10
N GLU A 446 12.10 12.28 5.27
CA GLU A 446 12.91 13.41 5.71
C GLU A 446 12.06 14.66 6.01
N ARG A 447 11.01 14.91 5.22
CA ARG A 447 10.06 16.01 5.48
C ARG A 447 9.35 15.84 6.81
N VAL A 448 8.88 14.62 7.12
CA VAL A 448 8.23 14.33 8.39
C VAL A 448 9.18 14.58 9.56
N ASP A 449 10.40 14.03 9.53
CA ASP A 449 11.39 14.27 10.60
C ASP A 449 11.75 15.77 10.74
N SER A 450 12.01 16.45 9.61
CA SER A 450 12.39 17.86 9.61
C SER A 450 11.25 18.76 10.12
N ALA A 451 10.02 18.56 9.64
CA ALA A 451 8.86 19.33 10.07
C ALA A 451 8.54 19.08 11.55
N SER A 452 8.58 17.83 12.04
CA SER A 452 8.34 17.55 13.46
C SER A 452 9.37 18.23 14.37
N ARG A 453 10.66 18.23 14.00
CA ARG A 453 11.72 18.92 14.77
C ARG A 453 11.53 20.43 14.76
N LEU A 454 11.27 20.99 13.57
CA LEU A 454 11.09 22.42 13.37
C LEU A 454 9.89 22.95 14.16
N LEU A 455 8.73 22.31 14.03
CA LEU A 455 7.51 22.68 14.74
C LEU A 455 7.68 22.55 16.25
N ARG A 456 8.36 21.50 16.72
CA ARG A 456 8.62 21.30 18.17
C ARG A 456 9.46 22.43 18.73
N THR A 457 10.63 22.68 18.13
CA THR A 457 11.53 23.73 18.61
C THR A 457 10.89 25.12 18.55
N ILE A 458 10.17 25.44 17.48
CA ILE A 458 9.60 26.78 17.32
C ILE A 458 8.40 27.00 18.23
N ARG A 459 7.60 25.96 18.48
CA ARG A 459 6.57 25.97 19.52
C ARG A 459 7.18 26.24 20.90
N ASP A 460 8.23 25.51 21.26
CA ASP A 460 8.87 25.65 22.57
C ASP A 460 9.45 27.07 22.73
N VAL A 461 10.14 27.58 21.71
CA VAL A 461 10.63 28.97 21.69
C VAL A 461 9.48 29.98 21.75
N ALA A 462 8.36 29.75 21.07
CA ALA A 462 7.21 30.65 21.11
C ALA A 462 6.58 30.72 22.52
N ASN A 463 6.56 29.60 23.24
CA ASN A 463 6.10 29.51 24.63
C ASN A 463 7.09 30.21 25.59
N ASP A 464 8.39 29.97 25.43
CA ASP A 464 9.43 30.58 26.27
C ASP A 464 9.49 32.11 26.13
N LEU A 465 9.21 32.62 24.92
CA LEU A 465 9.19 34.05 24.63
C LEU A 465 7.87 34.74 24.99
N ASP A 466 6.81 33.99 25.31
CA ASP A 466 5.50 34.55 25.70
C ASP A 466 5.57 35.48 26.94
N PRO A 467 6.29 35.15 28.03
CA PRO A 467 6.40 36.02 29.21
C PRO A 467 7.34 37.23 29.05
N GLU A 468 8.36 37.18 28.19
CA GLU A 468 9.40 38.22 28.13
C GLU A 468 8.99 39.51 27.41
N ARG A 469 8.00 39.45 26.49
CA ARG A 469 7.45 40.53 25.65
C ARG A 469 8.41 41.68 25.30
N GLY A 470 8.90 41.72 24.06
CA GLY A 470 9.70 42.85 23.58
C GLY A 470 10.10 42.76 22.10
N PRO A 471 10.62 43.86 21.53
CA PRO A 471 10.95 43.93 20.10
C PRO A 471 12.00 42.90 19.68
N GLU A 472 12.93 42.51 20.56
CA GLU A 472 13.92 41.47 20.29
C GLU A 472 13.31 40.06 20.29
N ALA A 473 12.31 39.79 21.14
CA ALA A 473 11.60 38.52 21.19
C ALA A 473 10.70 38.35 19.95
N ASP A 474 9.94 39.39 19.60
CA ASP A 474 9.10 39.40 18.40
C ASP A 474 9.93 39.25 17.12
N ALA A 475 11.10 39.90 17.05
CA ALA A 475 12.00 39.77 15.92
C ALA A 475 12.55 38.34 15.79
N ALA A 476 12.96 37.70 16.90
CA ALA A 476 13.45 36.32 16.88
C ALA A 476 12.33 35.34 16.44
N LEU A 477 11.14 35.47 17.01
CA LEU A 477 10.00 34.62 16.65
C LEU A 477 9.60 34.80 15.18
N GLY A 478 9.57 36.04 14.68
CA GLY A 478 9.27 36.32 13.28
C GLY A 478 10.25 35.66 12.30
N VAL A 479 11.54 35.59 12.65
CA VAL A 479 12.56 34.86 11.85
C VAL A 479 12.26 33.36 11.83
N LEU A 480 11.93 32.79 12.99
CA LEU A 480 11.65 31.36 13.12
C LEU A 480 10.36 30.96 12.39
N LEU A 481 9.30 31.78 12.44
CA LEU A 481 8.07 31.52 11.69
C LEU A 481 8.32 31.53 10.17
N ARG A 482 9.15 32.45 9.68
CA ARG A 482 9.62 32.42 8.28
C ARG A 482 10.41 31.15 7.96
N ALA A 483 11.24 30.67 8.89
CA ALA A 483 11.94 29.40 8.72
C ALA A 483 10.97 28.20 8.63
N VAL A 484 9.85 28.18 9.37
CA VAL A 484 8.78 27.18 9.16
C VAL A 484 8.29 27.23 7.72
N ALA A 485 7.92 28.42 7.25
CA ALA A 485 7.39 28.65 5.92
C ALA A 485 8.34 28.17 4.81
N ASP A 486 9.61 28.54 4.91
CA ASP A 486 10.64 28.27 3.92
C ASP A 486 11.07 26.79 3.88
N VAL A 487 11.22 26.15 5.05
CA VAL A 487 11.65 24.74 5.13
C VAL A 487 10.52 23.79 4.74
N THR A 488 9.29 24.08 5.16
CA THR A 488 8.13 23.20 4.89
C THR A 488 7.46 23.49 3.55
N GLY A 489 7.64 24.69 2.99
CA GLY A 489 6.94 25.13 1.78
C GLY A 489 5.50 25.59 2.04
N THR A 490 5.11 25.82 3.30
CA THR A 490 3.76 26.27 3.72
C THR A 490 3.51 27.77 3.47
N GLY A 491 4.22 28.34 2.49
CA GLY A 491 4.73 29.71 2.40
C GLY A 491 3.75 30.88 2.47
N ALA A 492 2.53 30.78 1.94
CA ALA A 492 1.69 31.98 1.76
C ALA A 492 1.11 32.55 3.07
N THR A 493 0.66 31.71 4.02
CA THR A 493 0.00 32.22 5.23
C THR A 493 0.97 32.42 6.40
N MET A 494 2.09 31.68 6.45
CA MET A 494 3.03 31.72 7.57
C MET A 494 3.98 32.93 7.51
N GLN A 495 4.23 33.49 6.33
CA GLN A 495 5.09 34.67 6.15
C GLN A 495 4.40 35.98 6.59
N GLU A 496 3.07 35.99 6.68
CA GLU A 496 2.25 37.17 7.04
C GLU A 496 1.84 37.19 8.53
N VAL A 497 2.28 36.21 9.32
CA VAL A 497 1.92 36.10 10.72
C VAL A 497 2.54 37.23 11.54
N ASP A 498 1.72 37.95 12.30
CA ASP A 498 2.23 38.90 13.28
C ASP A 498 2.75 38.13 14.51
N PRO A 499 4.07 38.14 14.81
CA PRO A 499 4.62 37.45 15.97
C PRO A 499 4.07 37.98 17.31
N ARG A 500 3.38 39.13 17.30
CA ARG A 500 2.69 39.70 18.48
C ARG A 500 1.34 39.04 18.73
N ASP A 501 0.70 38.49 17.70
CA ASP A 501 -0.58 37.80 17.82
C ASP A 501 -0.36 36.31 18.15
N ARG A 502 -0.39 35.99 19.44
CA ARG A 502 -0.14 34.63 19.95
C ARG A 502 -1.19 33.62 19.50
N GLU A 503 -2.42 34.07 19.30
CA GLU A 503 -3.50 33.20 18.84
C GLU A 503 -3.30 32.88 17.36
N GLN A 504 -2.87 33.87 16.57
CA GLN A 504 -2.48 33.64 15.18
C GLN A 504 -1.26 32.72 15.06
N VAL A 505 -0.22 32.94 15.85
CA VAL A 505 0.97 32.07 15.86
C VAL A 505 0.59 30.63 16.21
N ARG A 506 -0.19 30.41 17.28
CA ARG A 506 -0.62 29.06 17.69
C ARG A 506 -1.46 28.38 16.61
N ARG A 507 -2.41 29.09 16.01
CA ARG A 507 -3.27 28.57 14.94
C ARG A 507 -2.48 28.18 13.69
N GLU A 508 -1.54 29.01 13.26
CA GLU A 508 -0.74 28.72 12.07
C GLU A 508 0.26 27.58 12.28
N LEU A 509 0.89 27.49 13.46
CA LEU A 509 1.70 26.34 13.83
C LEU A 509 0.85 25.06 13.88
N GLY A 510 -0.36 25.16 14.45
CA GLY A 510 -1.38 24.11 14.44
C GLY A 510 -1.69 23.62 13.02
N GLY A 511 -2.08 24.53 12.12
CA GLY A 511 -2.36 24.20 10.72
C GLY A 511 -1.16 23.63 9.97
N ALA A 512 0.05 24.11 10.24
CA ALA A 512 1.28 23.53 9.66
C ALA A 512 1.56 22.11 10.17
N ALA A 513 1.04 21.73 11.35
CA ALA A 513 1.13 20.38 11.88
C ALA A 513 0.01 19.46 11.35
N THR A 514 -1.25 19.91 11.36
CA THR A 514 -2.43 19.03 11.25
C THR A 514 -3.21 19.14 9.93
N ASP A 515 -3.11 20.25 9.20
CA ASP A 515 -3.89 20.44 7.96
C ASP A 515 -3.28 19.65 6.82
N ALA A 516 -3.82 18.47 6.57
CA ALA A 516 -3.34 17.59 5.52
C ALA A 516 -3.66 18.04 4.08
N HIS A 517 -4.48 19.08 3.90
CA HIS A 517 -4.74 19.70 2.60
C HIS A 517 -3.78 20.87 2.33
N ARG A 518 -3.13 21.41 3.36
CA ARG A 518 -2.10 22.43 3.24
C ARG A 518 -0.81 21.83 2.67
N PRO A 519 -0.35 22.26 1.48
CA PRO A 519 0.92 21.78 0.92
C PRO A 519 2.07 22.03 1.89
N GLY A 520 2.91 21.02 2.11
CA GLY A 520 4.09 21.13 2.96
C GLY A 520 3.83 20.93 4.45
N SER A 521 2.57 20.83 4.89
CA SER A 521 2.30 20.53 6.30
C SER A 521 2.85 19.16 6.71
N LEU A 522 3.05 18.96 8.01
CA LEU A 522 3.48 17.68 8.57
C LEU A 522 2.46 16.57 8.25
N ALA A 523 1.16 16.85 8.43
CA ALA A 523 0.10 15.89 8.11
C ALA A 523 0.05 15.52 6.62
N GLN A 524 0.23 16.49 5.72
CA GLN A 524 0.28 16.25 4.28
C GLN A 524 1.50 15.38 3.91
N SER A 525 2.68 15.71 4.46
CA SER A 525 3.91 14.95 4.26
C SER A 525 3.80 13.52 4.79
N PHE A 526 3.16 13.34 5.95
CA PHE A 526 2.92 12.03 6.53
C PHE A 526 1.94 11.19 5.69
N ARG A 527 0.84 11.76 5.19
CA ARG A 527 -0.07 11.06 4.26
C ARG A 527 0.63 10.64 2.97
N ALA A 528 1.57 11.45 2.47
CA ALA A 528 2.37 11.10 1.31
C ALA A 528 3.40 9.99 1.61
N LEU A 529 4.00 10.01 2.81
CA LEU A 529 4.83 8.91 3.31
C LEU A 529 4.03 7.59 3.39
N GLU A 530 2.83 7.60 3.96
CA GLU A 530 1.98 6.40 4.03
C GLU A 530 1.56 5.88 2.65
N ARG A 531 1.28 6.79 1.69
CA ARG A 531 0.95 6.40 0.30
C ARG A 531 2.12 5.70 -0.38
N THR A 532 3.30 6.31 -0.35
CA THR A 532 4.50 5.73 -0.96
C THR A 532 4.92 4.43 -0.27
N ALA A 533 4.81 4.35 1.06
CA ALA A 533 5.05 3.10 1.80
C ALA A 533 4.14 1.96 1.34
N ARG A 534 2.85 2.25 1.07
CA ARG A 534 1.85 1.26 0.61
C ARG A 534 2.19 0.65 -0.75
N SER A 535 2.62 1.48 -1.70
CA SER A 535 3.12 1.02 -3.00
C SER A 535 4.38 0.14 -2.83
N LEU A 536 5.23 0.47 -1.87
CA LEU A 536 6.50 -0.21 -1.63
C LEU A 536 6.43 -1.38 -0.63
N ARG A 537 5.24 -1.93 -0.37
CA ARG A 537 5.04 -2.90 0.70
C ARG A 537 5.96 -4.11 0.63
N ASP A 538 6.26 -4.56 -0.58
CA ASP A 538 7.07 -5.76 -0.82
C ASP A 538 8.58 -5.47 -0.71
N MET A 539 8.94 -4.18 -0.65
CA MET A 539 10.31 -3.67 -0.64
C MET A 539 10.74 -3.16 0.74
N VAL A 540 9.78 -2.74 1.58
CA VAL A 540 10.03 -2.27 2.94
C VAL A 540 9.84 -3.40 3.96
N ALA A 541 10.60 -3.35 5.05
CA ALA A 541 10.51 -4.36 6.10
C ALA A 541 9.14 -4.33 6.80
N ASP A 542 8.65 -5.50 7.25
CA ASP A 542 7.36 -5.64 7.97
C ASP A 542 7.31 -4.71 9.22
N GLU A 543 8.47 -4.39 9.82
CA GLU A 543 8.64 -3.51 10.98
C GLU A 543 8.33 -2.03 10.69
N VAL A 544 8.29 -1.60 9.43
CA VAL A 544 7.91 -0.24 9.03
C VAL A 544 6.46 0.06 9.41
N TRP A 545 5.56 -0.92 9.23
CA TRP A 545 4.12 -0.72 9.40
C TRP A 545 3.72 -0.37 10.84
N PRO A 546 4.18 -1.09 11.89
CA PRO A 546 3.88 -0.70 13.27
C PRO A 546 4.39 0.70 13.65
N VAL A 547 5.50 1.16 13.04
CA VAL A 547 6.02 2.52 13.29
C VAL A 547 5.10 3.56 12.64
N LEU A 548 4.72 3.37 11.37
CA LEU A 548 3.77 4.27 10.70
C LEU A 548 2.42 4.31 11.42
N THR A 549 1.88 3.16 11.84
CA THR A 549 0.62 3.12 12.59
C THR A 549 0.68 3.91 13.90
N ARG A 550 1.78 3.81 14.66
CA ARG A 550 1.97 4.60 15.89
C ARG A 550 2.08 6.10 15.58
N MET A 551 2.86 6.47 14.56
CA MET A 551 2.98 7.86 14.13
C MET A 551 1.64 8.45 13.66
N ARG A 552 0.81 7.66 12.97
CA ARG A 552 -0.55 8.06 12.58
C ARG A 552 -1.41 8.35 13.80
N GLY A 553 -1.42 7.45 14.80
CA GLY A 553 -2.14 7.68 16.05
C GLY A 553 -1.72 8.98 16.74
N SER A 554 -0.41 9.22 16.85
CA SER A 554 0.12 10.49 17.36
C SER A 554 -0.35 11.71 16.55
N LEU A 555 -0.42 11.62 15.22
CA LEU A 555 -0.90 12.74 14.39
C LEU A 555 -2.42 12.97 14.55
N GLU A 556 -3.20 11.91 14.73
CA GLU A 556 -4.64 11.98 14.98
C GLU A 556 -4.92 12.66 16.34
N GLU A 557 -4.11 12.39 17.37
CA GLU A 557 -4.17 13.09 18.66
C GLU A 557 -3.95 14.62 18.53
N LEU A 558 -3.14 15.08 17.56
CA LEU A 558 -2.96 16.51 17.30
C LEU A 558 -4.18 17.20 16.70
N THR A 559 -5.11 16.43 16.13
CA THR A 559 -6.25 16.96 15.34
C THR A 559 -7.43 17.38 16.23
N ASP A 560 -7.33 17.22 17.56
CA ASP A 560 -8.35 17.60 18.54
C ASP A 560 -8.64 19.13 18.55
N PRO A 561 -9.90 19.61 18.65
CA PRO A 561 -10.31 20.99 18.33
C PRO A 561 -9.73 22.11 19.22
N VAL A 562 -8.97 21.79 20.27
CA VAL A 562 -8.46 22.76 21.25
C VAL A 562 -7.19 23.47 20.77
N GLY A 563 -6.57 23.02 19.67
CA GLY A 563 -5.52 23.76 18.95
C GLY A 563 -4.19 23.89 19.70
N VAL A 564 -4.00 23.15 20.80
CA VAL A 564 -2.71 23.05 21.49
C VAL A 564 -1.98 21.84 20.94
N ILE A 565 -0.96 22.09 20.10
CA ILE A 565 0.02 21.05 19.78
C ILE A 565 0.67 20.63 21.10
N GLU A 566 0.64 19.34 21.45
CA GLU A 566 1.39 18.85 22.60
C GLU A 566 2.85 18.55 22.23
N GLU A 567 3.79 18.91 23.11
CA GLU A 567 5.23 18.68 22.86
C GLU A 567 5.54 17.19 22.69
N GLN A 568 4.89 16.39 23.54
CA GLN A 568 5.13 14.96 23.63
C GLN A 568 4.77 14.26 22.32
N VAL A 569 3.67 14.69 21.68
CA VAL A 569 3.21 14.14 20.41
C VAL A 569 4.19 14.43 19.28
N LEU A 570 4.70 15.67 19.17
CA LEU A 570 5.75 15.99 18.19
C LEU A 570 7.07 15.23 18.48
N ARG A 571 7.40 15.02 19.74
CA ARG A 571 8.56 14.20 20.15
C ARG A 571 8.38 12.75 19.72
N ASP A 572 7.20 12.18 19.88
CA ASP A 572 6.90 10.80 19.47
C ASP A 572 6.99 10.63 17.95
N LEU A 573 6.58 11.65 17.18
CA LEU A 573 6.81 11.68 15.72
C LEU A 573 8.29 11.72 15.35
N VAL A 574 9.12 12.48 16.08
CA VAL A 574 10.58 12.49 15.87
C VAL A 574 11.19 11.12 16.20
N VAL A 575 10.78 10.48 17.29
CA VAL A 575 11.23 9.13 17.66
C VAL A 575 10.79 8.11 16.61
N GLY A 576 9.55 8.20 16.10
CA GLY A 576 9.04 7.38 15.02
C GLY A 576 9.85 7.55 13.73
N GLY A 577 10.17 8.79 13.34
CA GLY A 577 11.00 9.09 12.17
C GLY A 577 12.43 8.54 12.29
N LEU A 578 13.04 8.63 13.47
CA LEU A 578 14.34 8.01 13.76
C LEU A 578 14.28 6.48 13.68
N GLY A 579 13.24 5.87 14.26
CA GLY A 579 13.01 4.43 14.19
C GLY A 579 12.83 3.94 12.75
N LEU A 580 12.04 4.66 11.96
CA LEU A 580 11.83 4.37 10.55
C LEU A 580 13.12 4.46 9.74
N ALA A 581 13.93 5.51 9.97
CA ALA A 581 15.23 5.65 9.33
C ALA A 581 16.21 4.51 9.68
N GLY A 582 16.18 4.02 10.92
CA GLY A 582 16.95 2.87 11.36
C GLY A 582 16.52 1.57 10.68
N ILE A 583 15.21 1.27 10.70
CA ILE A 583 14.62 0.08 10.06
C ILE A 583 14.94 0.06 8.56
N VAL A 584 14.81 1.18 7.87
CA VAL A 584 15.12 1.28 6.44
C VAL A 584 16.62 1.10 6.18
N SER A 585 17.48 1.63 7.05
CA SER A 585 18.94 1.51 6.90
C SER A 585 19.43 0.08 7.09
N ASP A 586 18.84 -0.68 8.03
CA ASP A 586 19.29 -2.02 8.41
C ASP A 586 18.49 -3.15 7.74
N GLY A 587 17.20 -2.92 7.48
CA GLY A 587 16.25 -3.93 6.98
C GLY A 587 16.16 -4.02 5.46
N MET A 588 16.53 -2.97 4.72
CA MET A 588 16.56 -3.03 3.25
C MET A 588 17.87 -3.65 2.75
N SER A 589 17.76 -4.60 1.83
CA SER A 589 18.92 -5.16 1.13
C SER A 589 19.74 -4.04 0.46
N ARG A 590 21.07 -4.20 0.39
CA ARG A 590 21.98 -3.21 -0.22
C ARG A 590 21.91 -3.23 -1.74
N THR A 591 20.72 -2.93 -2.26
CA THR A 591 20.38 -2.86 -3.68
C THR A 591 20.12 -1.41 -4.09
N THR A 592 19.92 -1.19 -5.39
CA THR A 592 19.59 0.11 -6.00
C THR A 592 18.44 0.82 -5.26
N GLY A 593 17.47 0.06 -4.74
CA GLY A 593 16.31 0.64 -4.05
C GLY A 593 16.68 1.40 -2.78
N ARG A 594 17.62 0.87 -1.99
CA ARG A 594 18.15 1.56 -0.80
C ARG A 594 18.88 2.85 -1.19
N ASP A 595 19.62 2.83 -2.29
CA ASP A 595 20.37 4.01 -2.76
C ASP A 595 19.43 5.11 -3.28
N LEU A 596 18.30 4.77 -3.91
CA LEU A 596 17.25 5.73 -4.28
C LEU A 596 16.60 6.38 -3.05
N VAL A 597 16.25 5.59 -2.02
CA VAL A 597 15.72 6.11 -0.76
C VAL A 597 16.72 7.06 -0.10
N GLN A 598 18.00 6.69 -0.06
CA GLN A 598 19.05 7.56 0.48
C GLN A 598 19.21 8.83 -0.36
N ALA A 599 19.24 8.74 -1.69
CA ALA A 599 19.35 9.92 -2.55
C ALA A 599 18.21 10.93 -2.29
N GLY A 600 16.96 10.46 -2.25
CA GLY A 600 15.80 11.29 -1.90
C GLY A 600 15.95 11.96 -0.52
N ARG A 601 16.30 11.17 0.51
CA ARG A 601 16.55 11.71 1.86
C ARG A 601 17.63 12.78 1.91
N ARG A 602 18.77 12.57 1.23
CA ARG A 602 19.89 13.51 1.26
C ARG A 602 19.58 14.80 0.52
N ILE A 603 18.90 14.72 -0.64
CA ILE A 603 18.45 15.91 -1.37
C ILE A 603 17.48 16.72 -0.51
N GLU A 604 16.46 16.07 0.06
CA GLU A 604 15.48 16.77 0.88
C GLU A 604 16.10 17.40 2.13
N ARG A 605 17.01 16.69 2.81
CA ARG A 605 17.73 17.22 3.97
C ARG A 605 18.62 18.40 3.60
N ALA A 606 19.35 18.33 2.49
CA ALA A 606 20.20 19.41 2.03
C ALA A 606 19.38 20.66 1.68
N MET A 607 18.24 20.50 1.01
CA MET A 607 17.31 21.60 0.74
C MET A 607 16.78 22.22 2.03
N GLY A 608 16.30 21.40 2.98
CA GLY A 608 15.76 21.87 4.26
C GLY A 608 16.81 22.59 5.11
N LEU A 609 18.05 22.09 5.13
CA LEU A 609 19.19 22.75 5.77
C LEU A 609 19.47 24.12 5.16
N LEU A 610 19.59 24.21 3.82
CA LEU A 610 19.86 25.46 3.13
C LEU A 610 18.74 26.49 3.35
N ALA A 611 17.48 26.04 3.31
CA ALA A 611 16.32 26.88 3.61
C ALA A 611 16.36 27.42 5.05
N LEU A 612 16.64 26.55 6.03
CA LEU A 612 16.76 26.94 7.44
C LEU A 612 17.87 27.97 7.64
N LEU A 613 19.08 27.69 7.13
CA LEU A 613 20.23 28.60 7.26
C LEU A 613 19.95 29.95 6.59
N ARG A 614 19.33 29.94 5.40
CA ARG A 614 18.93 31.16 4.69
C ARG A 614 17.97 32.00 5.52
N SER A 615 16.90 31.43 6.08
CA SER A 615 15.94 32.19 6.89
C SER A 615 16.58 32.69 8.20
N CYS A 616 17.37 31.84 8.86
CA CYS A 616 18.02 32.18 10.13
C CYS A 616 19.10 33.26 9.99
N PHE A 617 19.80 33.35 8.85
CA PHE A 617 20.95 34.23 8.66
C PHE A 617 20.83 35.16 7.44
N ASP A 618 19.59 35.54 7.07
CA ASP A 618 19.31 36.43 5.92
C ASP A 618 19.91 37.84 6.04
N ALA A 619 20.08 38.35 7.25
CA ALA A 619 20.50 39.72 7.55
C ALA A 619 21.13 39.80 8.94
N ARG A 620 21.92 40.87 9.18
CA ARG A 620 22.52 41.14 10.49
C ARG A 620 21.47 41.64 11.48
N ARG A 621 21.47 41.07 12.69
CA ARG A 621 20.50 41.43 13.74
C ARG A 621 21.21 41.71 15.07
N PRO A 622 20.53 42.33 16.06
CA PRO A 622 21.11 42.50 17.39
C PRO A 622 21.55 41.16 17.99
N ARG A 623 22.66 41.15 18.74
CA ARG A 623 23.28 39.93 19.28
C ARG A 623 22.31 39.01 20.04
N ARG A 624 21.33 39.59 20.75
CA ARG A 624 20.32 38.81 21.49
C ARG A 624 19.35 38.06 20.58
N VAL A 625 18.96 38.68 19.46
CA VAL A 625 18.11 38.04 18.44
C VAL A 625 18.90 36.94 17.75
N GLU A 626 20.14 37.23 17.34
CA GLU A 626 21.01 36.24 16.69
C GLU A 626 21.30 35.04 17.58
N GLY A 627 21.56 35.25 18.88
CA GLY A 627 21.77 34.16 19.84
C GLY A 627 20.58 33.21 19.92
N ARG A 628 19.36 33.74 20.04
CA ARG A 628 18.12 32.93 20.09
C ARG A 628 17.86 32.17 18.81
N VAL A 629 17.99 32.85 17.67
CA VAL A 629 17.80 32.21 16.35
C VAL A 629 18.84 31.12 16.12
N SER A 630 20.09 31.37 16.51
CA SER A 630 21.17 30.39 16.38
C SER A 630 20.97 29.18 17.32
N GLU A 631 20.47 29.40 18.54
CA GLU A 631 20.17 28.32 19.48
C GLU A 631 19.02 27.43 18.99
N ALA A 632 17.95 28.04 18.45
CA ALA A 632 16.87 27.32 17.81
C ALA A 632 17.37 26.52 16.59
N ALA A 633 18.16 27.16 15.71
CA ALA A 633 18.76 26.48 14.55
C ALA A 633 19.66 25.30 14.96
N ALA A 634 20.51 25.47 15.98
CA ALA A 634 21.36 24.40 16.48
C ALA A 634 20.57 23.23 17.09
N THR A 635 19.40 23.51 17.68
CA THR A 635 18.48 22.49 18.21
C THR A 635 17.79 21.73 17.08
N ILE A 636 17.30 22.42 16.05
CA ILE A 636 16.67 21.81 14.87
C ILE A 636 17.67 20.91 14.12
N LEU A 637 18.91 21.37 14.00
CA LEU A 637 20.01 20.64 13.34
C LEU A 637 20.67 19.57 14.21
N ASP A 638 20.23 19.38 15.46
CA ASP A 638 20.89 18.49 16.44
C ASP A 638 22.42 18.73 16.54
N ALA A 639 22.81 19.99 16.34
CA ALA A 639 24.21 20.41 16.23
C ALA A 639 24.77 20.91 17.57
N ALA A 640 23.93 21.14 18.58
CA ALA A 640 24.33 21.72 19.86
C ALA A 640 25.44 20.92 20.57
N SER A 641 25.35 19.59 20.55
CA SER A 641 26.37 18.71 21.14
C SER A 641 27.67 18.68 20.34
N ALA A 642 27.59 18.76 19.00
CA ALA A 642 28.77 18.86 18.15
C ALA A 642 29.46 20.21 18.35
N TYR A 643 28.69 21.31 18.35
CA TYR A 643 29.19 22.67 18.59
C TYR A 643 29.98 22.78 19.89
N ARG A 644 29.43 22.28 21.02
CA ARG A 644 30.13 22.31 22.32
C ARG A 644 31.40 21.47 22.37
N ARG A 645 31.53 20.45 21.51
CA ARG A 645 32.76 19.64 21.41
C ARG A 645 33.82 20.32 20.54
N THR A 646 33.38 21.02 19.50
CA THR A 646 34.27 21.66 18.52
C THR A 646 34.74 23.03 18.97
N TYR A 647 33.88 23.82 19.61
CA TYR A 647 34.16 25.20 19.99
C TYR A 647 34.02 25.42 21.50
N ASP A 648 35.05 26.00 22.11
CA ASP A 648 35.01 26.52 23.48
C ASP A 648 34.57 27.99 23.49
N ALA A 649 33.36 28.25 23.01
CA ALA A 649 32.79 29.59 22.90
C ALA A 649 31.27 29.55 23.09
N PRO A 650 30.64 30.67 23.53
CA PRO A 650 29.20 30.83 23.44
C PRO A 650 28.72 30.58 22.01
N LEU A 651 27.47 30.17 21.85
CA LEU A 651 26.89 29.85 20.55
C LEU A 651 26.82 31.10 19.66
N GLN A 652 27.53 31.07 18.53
CA GLN A 652 27.64 32.17 17.57
C GLN A 652 27.17 31.71 16.19
N GLY A 653 26.44 32.59 15.49
CA GLY A 653 25.90 32.29 14.15
C GLY A 653 26.98 31.91 13.12
N GLU A 654 28.11 32.63 13.09
CA GLU A 654 29.24 32.33 12.18
C GLU A 654 29.80 30.92 12.40
N LEU A 655 30.06 30.53 13.66
CA LEU A 655 30.61 29.22 14.00
C LEU A 655 29.59 28.09 13.82
N LEU A 656 28.30 28.36 14.06
CA LEU A 656 27.23 27.41 13.76
C LEU A 656 27.09 27.18 12.25
N LEU A 657 27.20 28.25 11.46
CA LEU A 657 27.17 28.17 10.00
C LEU A 657 28.39 27.40 9.47
N GLU A 658 29.59 27.64 10.01
CA GLU A 658 30.79 26.87 9.69
C GLU A 658 30.60 25.38 9.96
N LEU A 659 30.09 25.02 11.15
CA LEU A 659 29.79 23.63 11.50
C LEU A 659 28.72 23.01 10.59
N ALA A 660 27.65 23.75 10.29
CA ALA A 660 26.54 23.27 9.48
C ALA A 660 26.91 23.09 8.00
N LEU A 661 27.89 23.84 7.49
CA LEU A 661 28.32 23.75 6.10
C LEU A 661 29.49 22.78 5.91
N GLU A 662 30.52 22.86 6.75
CA GLU A 662 31.84 22.27 6.46
C GLU A 662 32.10 20.93 7.18
N ASP A 663 31.41 20.62 8.28
CA ASP A 663 31.73 19.43 9.10
C ASP A 663 31.35 18.12 8.37
N THR A 664 32.31 17.24 8.06
CA THR A 664 32.04 15.97 7.36
C THR A 664 31.61 14.82 8.28
N THR A 665 31.48 15.06 9.58
CA THR A 665 31.14 14.06 10.61
C THR A 665 29.74 14.25 11.18
N LEU A 666 29.22 15.48 11.16
CA LEU A 666 27.87 15.83 11.61
C LEU A 666 26.83 15.33 10.59
N PRO A 667 25.95 14.36 10.93
CA PRO A 667 25.04 13.73 9.95
C PRO A 667 23.97 14.66 9.34
N ARG A 668 23.89 15.91 9.79
CA ARG A 668 22.99 16.96 9.30
C ARG A 668 23.71 18.14 8.65
N SER A 669 25.05 18.14 8.59
CA SER A 669 25.78 19.16 7.84
C SER A 669 25.58 18.99 6.33
N LEU A 670 25.85 20.06 5.59
CA LEU A 670 25.77 20.07 4.13
C LEU A 670 26.86 19.20 3.51
N ALA A 671 28.11 19.32 3.97
CA ALA A 671 29.22 18.49 3.51
C ALA A 671 28.91 16.99 3.63
N PHE A 672 28.44 16.54 4.80
CA PHE A 672 28.04 15.15 5.00
C PHE A 672 26.92 14.72 4.05
N GLN A 673 25.90 15.58 3.83
CA GLN A 673 24.79 15.24 2.93
C GLN A 673 25.26 15.06 1.50
N LEU A 674 26.11 15.96 1.00
CA LEU A 674 26.61 15.92 -0.37
C LEU A 674 27.52 14.71 -0.59
N ASP A 675 28.36 14.36 0.38
CA ASP A 675 29.21 13.16 0.30
C ASP A 675 28.37 11.88 0.30
N ALA A 676 27.42 11.75 1.22
CA ALA A 676 26.52 10.60 1.27
C ALA A 676 25.63 10.50 0.01
N LEU A 677 25.19 11.62 -0.55
CA LEU A 677 24.44 11.68 -1.81
C LEU A 677 25.30 11.21 -2.97
N ARG A 678 26.56 11.65 -3.04
CA ARG A 678 27.53 11.23 -4.08
C ARG A 678 27.77 9.74 -4.04
N GLU A 679 27.92 9.16 -2.85
CA GLU A 679 28.03 7.71 -2.69
C GLU A 679 26.78 6.96 -3.13
N ALA A 680 25.58 7.45 -2.80
CA ALA A 680 24.33 6.81 -3.19
C ALA A 680 24.15 6.85 -4.72
N VAL A 681 24.29 8.01 -5.35
CA VAL A 681 24.17 8.20 -6.80
C VAL A 681 25.29 7.47 -7.57
N GLY A 682 26.48 7.37 -6.98
CA GLY A 682 27.60 6.61 -7.56
C GLY A 682 27.37 5.10 -7.62
N ARG A 683 26.49 4.55 -6.78
CA ARG A 683 26.09 3.13 -6.82
C ARG A 683 24.87 2.85 -7.69
N LEU A 684 24.17 3.89 -8.16
CA LEU A 684 23.10 3.71 -9.14
C LEU A 684 23.70 3.25 -10.48
N PRO A 685 23.02 2.36 -11.22
CA PRO A 685 23.50 1.88 -12.51
C PRO A 685 23.64 3.03 -13.52
N GLU A 686 24.61 2.94 -14.42
CA GLU A 686 24.88 4.01 -15.40
C GLU A 686 23.87 3.98 -16.55
N THR A 687 22.92 4.93 -16.56
CA THR A 687 21.84 5.06 -17.56
C THR A 687 22.34 5.46 -18.95
N THR A 688 23.38 6.29 -19.00
CA THR A 688 24.02 6.80 -20.21
C THR A 688 25.50 7.05 -19.96
N THR A 689 26.29 7.26 -21.03
CA THR A 689 27.71 7.61 -20.95
C THR A 689 27.94 8.96 -20.21
N GLU A 690 26.93 9.83 -20.15
CA GLU A 690 26.99 11.15 -19.49
C GLU A 690 25.75 11.37 -18.59
N SER A 691 25.87 11.06 -17.29
CA SER A 691 24.79 11.34 -16.31
C SER A 691 24.77 12.83 -15.93
N ARG A 692 23.68 13.52 -16.27
CA ARG A 692 23.40 14.92 -15.89
C ARG A 692 23.33 15.04 -14.37
N ALA A 693 22.72 14.07 -13.68
CA ALA A 693 22.65 14.04 -12.22
C ALA A 693 24.04 14.06 -11.57
N ARG A 694 24.99 13.25 -12.05
CA ARG A 694 26.37 13.23 -11.52
C ARG A 694 27.13 14.54 -11.80
N SER A 695 26.89 15.16 -12.96
CA SER A 695 27.46 16.46 -13.31
C SER A 695 26.99 17.56 -12.36
N LEU A 696 25.66 17.69 -12.16
CA LEU A 696 25.06 18.68 -11.26
C LEU A 696 25.54 18.50 -9.82
N LEU A 697 25.68 17.26 -9.35
CA LEU A 697 26.20 16.98 -8.02
C LEU A 697 27.68 17.38 -7.86
N THR A 698 28.48 17.21 -8.92
CA THR A 698 29.88 17.64 -8.94
C THR A 698 29.99 19.17 -8.92
N GLU A 699 29.18 19.85 -9.72
CA GLU A 699 29.07 21.32 -9.74
C GLU A 699 28.69 21.86 -8.36
N LEU A 700 27.62 21.32 -7.76
CA LEU A 700 27.15 21.73 -6.44
C LEU A 700 28.21 21.51 -5.37
N SER A 701 28.88 20.35 -5.39
CA SER A 701 29.97 20.04 -4.45
C SER A 701 31.13 21.03 -4.60
N GLY A 702 31.51 21.37 -5.84
CA GLY A 702 32.56 22.35 -6.12
C GLY A 702 32.19 23.75 -5.64
N ARG A 703 30.93 24.16 -5.83
CA ARG A 703 30.42 25.45 -5.33
C ARG A 703 30.50 25.53 -3.81
N VAL A 704 29.95 24.52 -3.11
CA VAL A 704 29.90 24.48 -1.65
C VAL A 704 31.29 24.39 -1.03
N ALA A 705 32.24 23.69 -1.66
CA ALA A 705 33.61 23.60 -1.16
C ALA A 705 34.34 24.96 -1.11
N GLY A 706 33.90 25.95 -1.91
CA GLY A 706 34.43 27.31 -1.89
C GLY A 706 33.80 28.22 -0.83
N TRP A 707 32.72 27.79 -0.16
CA TRP A 707 32.02 28.63 0.80
C TRP A 707 32.82 28.81 2.10
N ARG A 708 32.76 30.02 2.64
CA ARG A 708 33.27 30.37 3.97
C ARG A 708 32.20 31.10 4.74
N ALA A 709 31.93 30.65 5.97
CA ALA A 709 30.86 31.22 6.80
C ALA A 709 30.96 32.75 6.94
N ARG A 710 32.17 33.27 7.14
CA ARG A 710 32.43 34.72 7.23
C ARG A 710 32.05 35.50 5.97
N GLU A 711 32.36 34.96 4.79
CA GLU A 711 32.07 35.59 3.50
C GLU A 711 30.58 35.54 3.20
N LEU A 712 29.93 34.41 3.52
CA LEU A 712 28.49 34.24 3.37
C LEU A 712 27.70 35.20 4.26
N LEU A 713 28.21 35.56 5.45
CA LEU A 713 27.60 36.54 6.36
C LEU A 713 27.99 38.00 6.06
N ALA A 714 28.74 38.25 4.98
CA ALA A 714 28.95 39.60 4.49
C ALA A 714 27.62 40.17 3.96
N VAL A 715 27.38 41.45 4.23
CA VAL A 715 26.22 42.19 3.71
C VAL A 715 26.64 42.86 2.41
N ASP A 716 25.78 42.84 1.40
CA ASP A 716 26.03 43.53 0.13
C ASP A 716 26.44 45.00 0.38
N GLU A 717 27.59 45.41 -0.18
CA GLU A 717 28.22 46.72 0.03
C GLU A 717 27.30 47.89 -0.36
N GLN A 718 26.30 47.64 -1.21
CA GLN A 718 25.33 48.64 -1.68
C GLN A 718 24.19 48.89 -0.68
N SER A 719 24.01 48.01 0.30
CA SER A 719 23.00 48.14 1.35
C SER A 719 23.67 48.68 2.61
N ALA A 720 23.17 49.78 3.18
CA ALA A 720 23.77 50.48 4.34
C ALA A 720 23.79 49.65 5.65
N GLY A 721 24.54 48.54 5.70
CA GLY A 721 24.76 47.67 6.86
C GLY A 721 23.60 46.74 7.24
N ALA A 722 22.43 46.88 6.61
CA ALA A 722 21.19 46.14 6.93
C ALA A 722 20.60 45.35 5.74
N GLY A 723 21.38 45.14 4.68
CA GLY A 723 20.96 44.38 3.50
C GLY A 723 21.01 42.86 3.69
N PRO A 724 20.51 42.11 2.69
CA PRO A 724 20.62 40.66 2.67
C PRO A 724 22.09 40.22 2.67
N THR A 725 22.36 39.10 3.33
CA THR A 725 23.67 38.46 3.33
C THR A 725 23.93 37.76 1.99
N VAL A 726 25.21 37.60 1.63
CA VAL A 726 25.64 36.82 0.44
C VAL A 726 25.08 35.38 0.49
N LEU A 727 24.90 34.85 1.71
CA LEU A 727 24.26 33.56 1.98
C LEU A 727 22.93 33.40 1.24
N VAL A 728 22.10 34.45 1.15
CA VAL A 728 20.77 34.36 0.52
C VAL A 728 20.87 33.99 -0.95
N ALA A 729 21.79 34.63 -1.69
CA ALA A 729 21.99 34.35 -3.11
C ALA A 729 22.61 32.96 -3.33
N GLU A 730 23.66 32.63 -2.56
CA GLU A 730 24.39 31.37 -2.68
C GLU A 730 23.53 30.15 -2.33
N THR A 731 22.79 30.21 -1.22
CA THR A 731 21.87 29.12 -0.82
C THR A 731 20.71 28.98 -1.79
N THR A 732 20.19 30.09 -2.34
CA THR A 732 19.11 30.05 -3.34
C THR A 732 19.57 29.37 -4.63
N ALA A 733 20.77 29.68 -5.10
CA ALA A 733 21.34 29.02 -6.27
C ALA A 733 21.62 27.54 -6.01
N ALA A 734 22.20 27.18 -4.86
CA ALA A 734 22.44 25.79 -4.48
C ALA A 734 21.13 24.96 -4.37
N MET A 735 20.06 25.56 -3.83
CA MET A 735 18.74 24.94 -3.83
C MET A 735 18.16 24.78 -5.24
N GLY A 736 18.46 25.70 -6.16
CA GLY A 736 18.15 25.56 -7.59
C GLY A 736 18.81 24.32 -8.19
N THR A 737 20.12 24.17 -8.01
CA THR A 737 20.87 22.99 -8.48
C THR A 737 20.37 21.69 -7.86
N LEU A 738 19.96 21.67 -6.58
CA LEU A 738 19.35 20.49 -5.95
C LEU A 738 17.98 20.11 -6.56
N ARG A 739 17.18 21.09 -6.99
CA ARG A 739 15.92 20.82 -7.71
C ARG A 739 16.21 20.25 -9.09
N GLU A 740 17.13 20.85 -9.84
CA GLU A 740 17.55 20.31 -11.14
C GLU A 740 18.16 18.91 -11.02
N LEU A 741 18.91 18.64 -9.96
CA LEU A 741 19.45 17.31 -9.66
C LEU A 741 18.33 16.30 -9.41
N SER A 742 17.30 16.69 -8.65
CA SER A 742 16.12 15.86 -8.43
C SER A 742 15.40 15.56 -9.75
N GLU A 743 15.16 16.58 -10.57
CA GLU A 743 14.52 16.42 -11.88
C GLU A 743 15.35 15.52 -12.80
N ALA A 744 16.68 15.67 -12.81
CA ALA A 744 17.57 14.83 -13.59
C ALA A 744 17.54 13.36 -13.13
N LEU A 745 17.48 13.10 -11.82
CA LEU A 745 17.30 11.73 -11.31
C LEU A 745 15.93 11.16 -11.71
N GLU A 746 14.89 11.98 -11.72
CA GLU A 746 13.56 11.55 -12.17
C GLU A 746 13.52 11.23 -13.68
N GLU A 747 14.17 12.06 -14.49
CA GLU A 747 14.29 11.86 -15.94
C GLU A 747 15.14 10.65 -16.30
N GLU A 748 16.31 10.48 -15.66
CA GLU A 748 17.25 9.40 -15.97
C GLU A 748 16.73 8.03 -15.52
N TYR A 749 16.03 7.95 -14.37
CA TYR A 749 15.68 6.66 -13.76
C TYR A 749 14.18 6.34 -13.78
N PHE A 750 13.27 7.33 -13.87
CA PHE A 750 11.83 7.10 -13.70
C PHE A 750 10.97 7.47 -14.92
N ARG A 751 11.38 8.41 -15.79
CA ARG A 751 10.54 8.89 -16.91
C ARG A 751 10.55 7.95 -18.12
N VAL A 752 9.46 7.91 -18.87
CA VAL A 752 9.39 7.24 -20.18
C VAL A 752 10.09 8.12 -21.21
N PRO A 753 11.03 7.60 -22.05
CA PRO A 753 11.42 8.34 -23.24
C PRO A 753 10.12 8.61 -24.01
N GLU A 754 9.79 9.87 -24.22
CA GLU A 754 8.63 10.22 -25.04
C GLU A 754 8.83 9.56 -26.40
N SER A 755 7.98 8.58 -26.72
CA SER A 755 7.85 8.06 -28.08
C SER A 755 7.52 9.26 -28.94
N THR A 756 8.43 9.62 -29.84
CA THR A 756 8.18 10.68 -30.82
C THR A 756 7.13 10.26 -31.85
N SER A 757 6.80 8.97 -31.87
CA SER A 757 5.73 8.38 -32.66
C SER A 757 4.38 8.44 -31.95
N THR A 758 3.38 8.96 -32.65
CA THR A 758 1.96 8.93 -32.24
C THR A 758 1.39 7.51 -32.10
N TRP A 759 2.15 6.48 -32.49
CA TRP A 759 1.74 5.07 -32.50
C TRP A 759 2.63 4.17 -31.64
N GLY A 760 3.56 4.73 -30.86
CA GLY A 760 4.39 3.96 -29.91
C GLY A 760 5.53 3.13 -30.53
N PHE A 761 5.84 3.33 -31.81
CA PHE A 761 7.00 2.76 -32.49
C PHE A 761 7.98 3.90 -32.82
N ASP A 762 9.07 4.04 -32.08
CA ASP A 762 10.19 4.85 -32.57
C ASP A 762 10.93 4.03 -33.63
N ASP A 763 11.04 4.59 -34.85
CA ASP A 763 11.82 4.00 -35.95
C ASP A 763 13.30 3.91 -35.52
N VAL A 764 13.78 2.69 -35.27
CA VAL A 764 15.21 2.36 -35.24
C VAL A 764 15.45 1.10 -36.08
#